data_AF-A0A8K1CCE0-F1
#
_entry.id   AF-A0A8K1CCE0-F1
#
_cell.length_a   1.000
_cell.length_b   1.000
_cell.length_c   1.000
_cell.angle_alpha   90.00
_cell.angle_beta   90.00
_cell.angle_gamma   90.00
#
_symmetry.space_group_name_H-M   'P 1'
#
loop_
_entity.id
_entity.type
_entity.pdbx_description
1 polymer ?
#
loop_
_entity_poly.entity_id
_entity_poly.type
_entity_poly.pdbx_seq_one_letter_code
_entity_poly.pdbx_strand_id
1 'polypeptide(L)'
;MTAVVSPALVARLREKKQDHVLKFYEAGKLDAQQVETLTTELEALDLDLLDSIFHASTSASQSETPKAASIEPLEEFDMLDRSSDDEKQRWWSLGLEAISKGEVCALVMGGGQGTRLGFPGPKGLYNIGLPSEKSLFQIFAERLLKLQWLADASFPQSESAVIPFFVMTSLMNHDETVTYFREHEFFGLKEEQMFFFPQGTLPCLTLDGKLMLENSHKLATASDGNGGIYKALAQSGGLDCLKKSGVKYLHVFSVDNALCKVADPTFMGYCIDKNADCGNKVVWKSRANESVGVVAKRDGKFCVVEYSEMDKAASELTDPTTGSLVYGAANICNHFFTTEFLSDVVLPNLSLEYHVAQKKIPMANEDGETFVPTVNTGIKLEAFIFDTFPLSSRMAVLAVPRETEFAPVKNAPESAVDSPDTARKMIYDEAKAWLTAAARATLSSAEVDQFLSQKLDVASTLEISPLLSYNGEGLKSEVSSLLSAPSQTTIRLESTEAQARAWSIPSSIRSAFESAGQAHVFKFVDDGKVSAHEAAELVEDLRDLDPAALNRLYERSATADAHTQKKHVDIQPLNDDVVDLLSLTSTEAKEKWLESGLDAVARGLVGALVLGGGQGTRLGFAGPKGMYDIGLPSHKTLFDIFAQRVLKVQQWAQSRFNLSELPQLPFMVMTSEMNHDETVSYFKHHGYFGLAADQVRFFRQGTLPCFTDEGKIILETKSSISRASDGNGGIYPALKRSGTLGYLEKMNVQYLHVFSVDNVLCKVADPVFIGYCIENDADCANKVVWKHRPEESVGVFAKKNGKFCVVEYSELDKESCELVDQATGKLAFGAANICNHFYRLDFLKFCCNLEDFADYHVAKKKIPYVNEEGETVVPTTNSGVKLETFIFDVFQHANNMKVLGVEREDEFAPVKNAPGAATDSPDTARHLLSEQCKRWLLKAGATFDDATNGLCEVLPFVSYNGEGLEQIAKTMSPIQLPALIGEQANSA
;
A
#
# COMPACT_ATOMS: atom_id res chain seq x y z
N MET A 1 -19.25 -57.57 13.96
CA MET A 1 -18.37 -58.16 15.00
C MET A 1 -18.01 -57.02 15.94
N THR A 2 -18.21 -57.16 17.24
CA THR A 2 -17.71 -56.18 18.22
C THR A 2 -16.20 -56.08 18.08
N ALA A 3 -15.64 -54.88 17.91
CA ALA A 3 -14.19 -54.68 17.95
C ALA A 3 -13.68 -55.09 19.34
N VAL A 4 -12.72 -56.00 19.41
CA VAL A 4 -12.14 -56.52 20.66
C VAL A 4 -10.63 -56.44 20.52
N VAL A 5 -9.95 -55.88 21.53
CA VAL A 5 -8.48 -55.86 21.60
C VAL A 5 -7.96 -57.30 21.63
N SER A 6 -7.05 -57.66 20.72
CA SER A 6 -6.60 -59.05 20.58
C SER A 6 -5.87 -59.54 21.85
N PRO A 7 -6.08 -60.80 22.31
CA PRO A 7 -5.35 -61.32 23.48
C PRO A 7 -3.82 -61.27 23.34
N ALA A 8 -3.31 -61.36 22.10
CA ALA A 8 -1.89 -61.25 21.81
C ALA A 8 -1.35 -59.84 22.09
N LEU A 9 -2.07 -58.80 21.69
CA LEU A 9 -1.71 -57.41 21.98
C LEU A 9 -1.74 -57.12 23.49
N VAL A 10 -2.77 -57.61 24.19
CA VAL A 10 -2.87 -57.47 25.66
C VAL A 10 -1.68 -58.15 26.35
N ALA A 11 -1.31 -59.36 25.92
CA ALA A 11 -0.15 -60.07 26.45
C ALA A 11 1.16 -59.29 26.21
N ARG A 12 1.35 -58.75 25.00
CA ARG A 12 2.50 -57.93 24.61
C ARG A 12 2.62 -56.66 25.48
N LEU A 13 1.52 -55.96 25.71
CA LEU A 13 1.48 -54.76 26.56
C LEU A 13 1.79 -55.10 28.02
N ARG A 14 1.24 -56.20 28.56
CA ARG A 14 1.52 -56.65 29.94
C ARG A 14 2.98 -57.07 30.12
N GLU A 15 3.55 -57.77 29.15
CA GLU A 15 4.97 -58.14 29.14
C GLU A 15 5.87 -56.89 29.22
N LYS A 16 5.51 -55.84 28.48
CA LYS A 16 6.20 -54.54 28.49
C LYS A 16 5.74 -53.59 29.58
N LYS A 17 4.82 -54.01 30.47
CA LYS A 17 4.23 -53.20 31.55
C LYS A 17 3.56 -51.91 31.06
N GLN A 18 2.97 -51.92 29.88
CA GLN A 18 2.26 -50.78 29.27
C GLN A 18 0.74 -51.02 29.20
N ASP A 19 0.21 -52.02 29.90
CA ASP A 19 -1.20 -52.41 29.87
C ASP A 19 -2.17 -51.39 30.50
N HIS A 20 -1.66 -50.40 31.24
CA HIS A 20 -2.46 -49.29 31.79
C HIS A 20 -3.17 -48.45 30.70
N VAL A 21 -2.69 -48.46 29.46
CA VAL A 21 -3.36 -47.81 28.32
C VAL A 21 -4.69 -48.47 27.97
N LEU A 22 -4.96 -49.68 28.46
CA LEU A 22 -6.22 -50.38 28.27
C LEU A 22 -7.25 -50.12 29.38
N LYS A 23 -6.94 -49.28 30.37
CA LYS A 23 -7.80 -49.08 31.56
C LYS A 23 -9.24 -48.68 31.23
N PHE A 24 -9.45 -47.87 30.19
CA PHE A 24 -10.79 -47.43 29.77
C PHE A 24 -11.52 -48.49 28.96
N TYR A 25 -10.79 -49.27 28.16
CA TYR A 25 -11.33 -50.44 27.47
C TYR A 25 -11.80 -51.50 28.47
N GLU A 26 -10.95 -51.86 29.45
CA GLU A 26 -11.27 -52.84 30.49
C GLU A 26 -12.43 -52.37 31.40
N ALA A 27 -12.59 -51.05 31.59
CA ALA A 27 -13.70 -50.45 32.31
C ALA A 27 -15.01 -50.36 31.48
N GLY A 28 -15.02 -50.80 30.22
CA GLY A 28 -16.19 -50.74 29.34
C GLY A 28 -16.60 -49.31 28.95
N LYS A 29 -15.66 -48.35 28.99
CA LYS A 29 -15.89 -46.93 28.69
C LYS A 29 -15.70 -46.57 27.21
N LEU A 30 -15.43 -47.55 26.34
CA LEU A 30 -15.16 -47.34 24.92
C LEU A 30 -16.25 -47.95 24.04
N ASP A 31 -16.64 -47.24 22.99
CA ASP A 31 -17.44 -47.81 21.92
C ASP A 31 -16.58 -48.60 20.91
N ALA A 32 -17.23 -49.27 19.95
CA ALA A 32 -16.52 -50.13 19.00
C ALA A 32 -15.51 -49.39 18.11
N GLN A 33 -15.80 -48.14 17.72
CA GLN A 33 -14.92 -47.33 16.88
C GLN A 33 -13.71 -46.84 17.66
N GLN A 34 -13.93 -46.45 18.91
CA GLN A 34 -12.89 -46.05 19.85
C GLN A 34 -11.95 -47.22 20.17
N VAL A 35 -12.48 -48.44 20.37
CA VAL A 35 -11.66 -49.64 20.54
C VAL A 35 -10.82 -49.92 19.31
N GLU A 36 -11.39 -49.80 18.11
CA GLU A 36 -10.66 -49.99 16.86
C GLU A 36 -9.50 -48.99 16.74
N THR A 37 -9.75 -47.71 16.99
CA THR A 37 -8.73 -46.64 16.93
C THR A 37 -7.57 -46.91 17.90
N LEU A 38 -7.88 -47.18 19.17
CA LEU A 38 -6.86 -47.48 20.18
C LEU A 38 -6.06 -48.74 19.82
N THR A 39 -6.75 -49.78 19.31
CA THR A 39 -6.12 -51.04 18.92
C THR A 39 -5.14 -50.81 17.77
N THR A 40 -5.55 -50.11 16.73
CA THR A 40 -4.70 -49.81 15.58
C THR A 40 -3.44 -49.03 15.99
N GLU A 41 -3.57 -48.01 16.84
CA GLU A 41 -2.41 -47.25 17.34
C GLU A 41 -1.44 -48.15 18.12
N LEU A 42 -1.96 -48.99 19.03
CA LEU A 42 -1.14 -49.87 19.86
C LEU A 42 -0.49 -51.02 19.07
N GLU A 43 -1.15 -51.52 18.02
CA GLU A 43 -0.60 -52.56 17.14
C GLU A 43 0.60 -52.03 16.34
N ALA A 44 0.53 -50.77 15.89
CA ALA A 44 1.57 -50.11 15.11
C ALA A 44 2.85 -49.79 15.92
N LEU A 45 2.80 -49.83 17.26
CA LEU A 45 3.96 -49.54 18.10
C LEU A 45 4.98 -50.69 18.12
N ASP A 46 6.24 -50.32 17.91
CA ASP A 46 7.39 -51.14 18.28
C ASP A 46 7.79 -50.84 19.73
N LEU A 47 7.24 -51.62 20.66
CA LEU A 47 7.46 -51.43 22.10
C LEU A 47 8.89 -51.77 22.52
N ASP A 48 9.59 -52.65 21.80
CA ASP A 48 11.00 -52.97 22.08
C ASP A 48 11.89 -51.78 21.73
N LEU A 49 11.64 -51.17 20.58
CA LEU A 49 12.33 -49.96 20.13
C LEU A 49 12.06 -48.79 21.07
N LEU A 50 10.81 -48.55 21.47
CA LEU A 50 10.45 -47.46 22.39
C LEU A 50 11.11 -47.60 23.76
N ASP A 51 11.12 -48.82 24.32
CA ASP A 51 11.79 -49.12 25.59
C ASP A 51 13.30 -48.89 25.48
N SER A 52 13.91 -49.34 24.37
CA SER A 52 15.33 -49.12 24.08
C SER A 52 15.68 -47.64 23.95
N ILE A 53 14.87 -46.88 23.21
CA ILE A 53 15.03 -45.43 23.04
C ILE A 53 14.89 -44.74 24.39
N PHE A 54 13.83 -45.02 25.15
CA PHE A 54 13.60 -44.38 26.45
C PHE A 54 14.76 -44.64 27.41
N HIS A 55 15.25 -45.88 27.50
CA HIS A 55 16.38 -46.22 28.34
C HIS A 55 17.69 -45.57 27.89
N ALA A 56 17.96 -45.53 26.58
CA ALA A 56 19.15 -44.86 26.04
C ALA A 56 19.12 -43.35 26.33
N SER A 57 18.00 -42.68 26.04
CA SER A 57 17.86 -41.24 26.20
C SER A 57 17.81 -40.79 27.67
N THR A 58 17.21 -41.57 28.56
CA THR A 58 17.19 -41.25 30.02
C THR A 58 18.52 -41.54 30.70
N SER A 59 19.25 -42.58 30.28
CA SER A 59 20.59 -42.88 30.80
C SER A 59 21.61 -41.82 30.39
N ALA A 60 21.50 -41.30 29.15
CA ALA A 60 22.30 -40.17 28.68
C ALA A 60 21.99 -38.86 29.45
N SER A 61 20.75 -38.70 29.93
CA SER A 61 20.31 -37.53 30.71
C SER A 61 20.71 -37.58 32.20
N GLN A 62 21.05 -38.76 32.74
CA GLN A 62 21.37 -38.97 34.17
C GLN A 62 22.87 -39.12 34.47
N SER A 63 23.75 -39.14 33.48
CA SER A 63 25.19 -39.10 33.73
C SER A 63 25.62 -37.67 34.11
N GLU A 64 25.78 -37.40 35.41
CA GLU A 64 26.34 -36.14 35.95
C GLU A 64 27.82 -35.89 35.59
N THR A 65 28.41 -36.72 34.73
CA THR A 65 29.66 -36.44 34.05
C THR A 65 29.48 -36.75 32.56
N PRO A 66 29.62 -35.76 31.66
CA PRO A 66 29.82 -36.06 30.26
C PRO A 66 30.97 -37.05 30.17
N LYS A 67 30.84 -38.14 29.40
CA LYS A 67 32.05 -38.82 28.92
C LYS A 67 32.94 -37.72 28.37
N ALA A 68 34.18 -37.66 28.87
CA ALA A 68 35.17 -36.63 28.58
C ALA A 68 35.67 -36.68 27.11
N ALA A 69 34.76 -36.70 26.14
CA ALA A 69 35.03 -36.26 24.78
C ALA A 69 34.94 -34.74 24.82
N SER A 70 36.09 -34.07 24.76
CA SER A 70 36.13 -32.62 24.65
C SER A 70 35.46 -32.20 23.34
N ILE A 71 34.48 -31.30 23.43
CA ILE A 71 33.98 -30.60 22.24
C ILE A 71 35.17 -29.82 21.65
N GLU A 72 35.39 -29.99 20.36
CA GLU A 72 36.44 -29.34 19.58
C GLU A 72 35.85 -28.21 18.74
N PRO A 73 36.47 -27.02 18.70
CA PRO A 73 36.06 -25.94 17.82
C PRO A 73 36.05 -26.35 16.34
N LEU A 74 35.22 -25.68 15.56
CA LEU A 74 35.20 -25.87 14.11
C LEU A 74 36.39 -25.15 13.47
N GLU A 75 37.39 -25.89 12.99
CA GLU A 75 38.56 -25.33 12.30
C GLU A 75 38.43 -25.38 10.76
N GLU A 76 37.67 -26.33 10.22
CA GLU A 76 37.52 -26.58 8.78
C GLU A 76 36.21 -26.00 8.24
N PHE A 77 36.24 -24.73 7.80
CA PHE A 77 35.10 -24.06 7.16
C PHE A 77 35.58 -22.90 6.27
N ASP A 78 34.75 -22.50 5.31
CA ASP A 78 34.96 -21.30 4.50
C ASP A 78 33.95 -20.21 4.88
N MET A 79 34.28 -18.93 4.66
CA MET A 79 33.38 -17.80 4.89
C MET A 79 33.12 -17.05 3.60
N LEU A 80 31.85 -16.91 3.24
CA LEU A 80 31.43 -16.31 1.97
C LEU A 80 31.88 -14.84 1.84
N ASP A 81 31.88 -14.08 2.93
CA ASP A 81 32.33 -12.68 2.96
C ASP A 81 33.85 -12.54 2.70
N ARG A 82 34.64 -13.58 3.01
CA ARG A 82 36.09 -13.64 2.81
C ARG A 82 36.50 -14.32 1.50
N SER A 83 35.58 -15.03 0.84
CA SER A 83 35.83 -15.63 -0.48
C SER A 83 35.99 -14.57 -1.56
N SER A 84 36.88 -14.84 -2.51
CA SER A 84 37.09 -13.99 -3.68
C SER A 84 35.86 -13.97 -4.60
N ASP A 85 35.73 -12.92 -5.40
CA ASP A 85 34.63 -12.81 -6.38
C ASP A 85 34.69 -13.93 -7.44
N ASP A 86 35.90 -14.39 -7.80
CA ASP A 86 36.10 -15.53 -8.70
C ASP A 86 35.57 -16.83 -8.09
N GLU A 87 35.81 -17.08 -6.80
CA GLU A 87 35.25 -18.25 -6.10
C GLU A 87 33.73 -18.19 -6.02
N LYS A 88 33.17 -17.03 -5.64
CA LYS A 88 31.71 -16.82 -5.59
C LYS A 88 31.05 -17.05 -6.93
N GLN A 89 31.62 -16.49 -8.00
CA GLN A 89 31.11 -16.66 -9.36
C GLN A 89 31.21 -18.11 -9.84
N ARG A 90 32.31 -18.79 -9.50
CA ARG A 90 32.51 -20.20 -9.84
C ARG A 90 31.50 -21.10 -9.12
N TRP A 91 31.27 -20.91 -7.83
CA TRP A 91 30.25 -21.66 -7.09
C TRP A 91 28.86 -21.36 -7.63
N TRP A 92 28.52 -20.08 -7.83
CA TRP A 92 27.25 -19.69 -8.45
C TRP A 92 27.02 -20.39 -9.79
N SER A 93 28.03 -20.40 -10.67
CA SER A 93 27.97 -21.06 -11.98
C SER A 93 27.80 -22.57 -11.85
N LEU A 94 28.53 -23.25 -10.96
CA LEU A 94 28.42 -24.69 -10.73
C LEU A 94 27.04 -25.08 -10.21
N GLY A 95 26.48 -24.28 -9.30
CA GLY A 95 25.13 -24.50 -8.78
C GLY A 95 24.06 -24.34 -9.85
N LEU A 96 24.12 -23.27 -10.66
CA LEU A 96 23.19 -23.06 -11.78
C LEU A 96 23.31 -24.15 -12.85
N GLU A 97 24.53 -24.62 -13.13
CA GLU A 97 24.75 -25.75 -14.04
C GLU A 97 24.08 -27.03 -13.51
N ALA A 98 24.24 -27.35 -12.22
CA ALA A 98 23.56 -28.48 -11.60
C ALA A 98 22.03 -28.35 -11.66
N ILE A 99 21.49 -27.15 -11.44
CA ILE A 99 20.06 -26.85 -11.61
C ILE A 99 19.61 -27.10 -13.05
N SER A 100 20.35 -26.59 -14.05
CA SER A 100 20.03 -26.78 -15.47
C SER A 100 20.00 -28.26 -15.90
N LYS A 101 20.74 -29.12 -15.19
CA LYS A 101 20.78 -30.56 -15.44
C LYS A 101 19.69 -31.34 -14.69
N GLY A 102 18.84 -30.65 -13.91
CA GLY A 102 17.83 -31.29 -13.06
C GLY A 102 18.43 -32.06 -11.87
N GLU A 103 19.67 -31.76 -11.47
CA GLU A 103 20.39 -32.51 -10.43
C GLU A 103 20.09 -32.03 -9.01
N VAL A 104 19.37 -30.92 -8.84
CA VAL A 104 19.12 -30.25 -7.56
C VAL A 104 17.64 -30.35 -7.16
N CYS A 105 17.37 -30.73 -5.92
CA CYS A 105 16.06 -30.68 -5.28
C CYS A 105 16.07 -29.73 -4.09
N ALA A 106 15.01 -28.94 -3.93
CA ALA A 106 14.74 -28.18 -2.72
C ALA A 106 13.78 -28.97 -1.82
N LEU A 107 14.10 -29.10 -0.53
CA LEU A 107 13.24 -29.80 0.44
C LEU A 107 13.03 -28.91 1.67
N VAL A 108 11.80 -28.46 1.87
CA VAL A 108 11.41 -27.64 3.03
C VAL A 108 10.85 -28.50 4.17
N MET A 109 11.33 -28.27 5.38
CA MET A 109 10.80 -28.83 6.61
C MET A 109 9.65 -27.96 7.13
N GLY A 110 8.43 -28.24 6.67
CA GLY A 110 7.19 -27.50 6.95
C GLY A 110 6.27 -28.14 8.02
N GLY A 111 6.74 -29.11 8.81
CA GLY A 111 5.94 -29.78 9.84
C GLY A 111 5.54 -28.90 11.04
N GLY A 112 6.10 -27.69 11.15
CA GLY A 112 5.84 -26.77 12.26
C GLY A 112 4.51 -25.99 12.12
N GLN A 113 3.77 -25.90 13.23
CA GLN A 113 2.59 -25.04 13.35
C GLN A 113 2.98 -23.59 13.69
N GLY A 114 2.17 -22.63 13.24
CA GLY A 114 2.32 -21.19 13.47
C GLY A 114 1.80 -20.69 14.81
N THR A 115 1.46 -21.58 15.75
CA THR A 115 0.75 -21.21 16.99
C THR A 115 1.48 -20.19 17.86
N ARG A 116 2.83 -20.23 17.90
CA ARG A 116 3.64 -19.21 18.61
C ARG A 116 3.56 -17.81 17.99
N LEU A 117 3.14 -17.72 16.74
CA LEU A 117 2.93 -16.48 16.00
C LEU A 117 1.50 -15.95 16.17
N GLY A 118 0.64 -16.66 16.91
CA GLY A 118 -0.80 -16.36 16.96
C GLY A 118 -1.57 -16.81 15.72
N PHE A 119 -0.98 -17.64 14.85
CA PHE A 119 -1.59 -18.12 13.63
C PHE A 119 -2.01 -19.59 13.75
N PRO A 120 -3.30 -19.91 13.54
CA PRO A 120 -3.84 -21.26 13.72
C PRO A 120 -3.67 -22.11 12.45
N GLY A 121 -2.47 -22.11 11.87
CA GLY A 121 -2.17 -22.85 10.64
C GLY A 121 -0.67 -23.16 10.45
N PRO A 122 -0.30 -23.85 9.36
CA PRO A 122 1.06 -24.25 9.04
C PRO A 122 1.93 -23.01 8.85
N LYS A 123 3.13 -22.98 9.43
CA LYS A 123 3.96 -21.77 9.42
C LYS A 123 4.29 -21.26 8.01
N GLY A 124 4.39 -22.14 7.01
CA GLY A 124 4.67 -21.75 5.64
C GLY A 124 3.57 -20.91 4.98
N LEU A 125 2.33 -20.95 5.48
CA LEU A 125 1.20 -20.12 5.03
C LEU A 125 1.23 -18.72 5.65
N TYR A 126 2.13 -18.48 6.62
CA TYR A 126 2.14 -17.23 7.37
C TYR A 126 2.58 -16.04 6.50
N ASN A 127 1.78 -14.97 6.52
CA ASN A 127 2.12 -13.67 5.95
C ASN A 127 2.86 -12.83 7.00
N ILE A 128 4.12 -12.49 6.72
CA ILE A 128 4.97 -11.71 7.63
C ILE A 128 4.72 -10.19 7.56
N GLY A 129 3.71 -9.75 6.82
CA GLY A 129 3.30 -8.35 6.66
C GLY A 129 4.05 -7.59 5.56
N LEU A 130 4.59 -8.28 4.55
CA LEU A 130 5.16 -7.62 3.36
C LEU A 130 4.08 -6.86 2.59
N PRO A 131 4.43 -5.80 1.82
CA PRO A 131 3.47 -5.10 0.95
C PRO A 131 2.69 -6.06 0.04
N SER A 132 3.36 -7.06 -0.55
CA SER A 132 2.74 -8.09 -1.39
C SER A 132 1.82 -9.07 -0.66
N GLU A 133 1.90 -9.14 0.68
CA GLU A 133 1.22 -10.12 1.53
C GLU A 133 1.56 -11.59 1.21
N LYS A 134 2.66 -11.85 0.49
CA LYS A 134 3.13 -13.20 0.15
C LYS A 134 3.38 -14.04 1.40
N SER A 135 2.98 -15.31 1.34
CA SER A 135 3.36 -16.29 2.35
C SER A 135 4.80 -16.77 2.18
N LEU A 136 5.37 -17.38 3.22
CA LEU A 136 6.72 -17.96 3.15
C LEU A 136 6.83 -18.99 2.01
N PHE A 137 5.82 -19.85 1.82
CA PHE A 137 5.82 -20.81 0.73
C PHE A 137 5.79 -20.15 -0.65
N GLN A 138 5.05 -19.06 -0.82
CA GLN A 138 5.04 -18.33 -2.09
C GLN A 138 6.43 -17.72 -2.38
N ILE A 139 7.09 -17.11 -1.38
CA ILE A 139 8.45 -16.58 -1.54
C ILE A 139 9.42 -17.69 -1.96
N PHE A 140 9.32 -18.88 -1.37
CA PHE A 140 10.16 -20.02 -1.73
C PHE A 140 9.89 -20.52 -3.15
N ALA A 141 8.63 -20.64 -3.55
CA ALA A 141 8.25 -21.07 -4.89
C ALA A 141 8.73 -20.08 -5.97
N GLU A 142 8.57 -18.78 -5.73
CA GLU A 142 9.02 -17.75 -6.65
C GLU A 142 10.55 -17.69 -6.77
N ARG A 143 11.29 -17.95 -5.67
CA ARG A 143 12.76 -18.12 -5.70
C ARG A 143 13.17 -19.27 -6.60
N LEU A 144 12.48 -20.41 -6.52
CA LEU A 144 12.72 -21.58 -7.38
C LEU A 144 12.45 -21.28 -8.86
N LEU A 145 11.32 -20.62 -9.16
CA LEU A 145 10.99 -20.20 -10.53
C LEU A 145 12.06 -19.28 -11.10
N LYS A 146 12.55 -18.31 -10.32
CA LYS A 146 13.63 -17.42 -10.74
C LYS A 146 14.93 -18.18 -11.00
N LEU A 147 15.29 -19.15 -10.18
CA LEU A 147 16.48 -19.97 -10.39
C LEU A 147 16.39 -20.85 -11.64
N GLN A 148 15.22 -21.44 -11.92
CA GLN A 148 15.01 -22.19 -13.17
C GLN A 148 15.20 -21.28 -14.38
N TRP A 149 14.65 -20.07 -14.35
CA TRP A 149 14.85 -19.08 -15.41
C TRP A 149 16.32 -18.66 -15.56
N LEU A 150 17.02 -18.39 -14.45
CA LEU A 150 18.44 -18.03 -14.46
C LEU A 150 19.32 -19.17 -14.98
N ALA A 151 18.98 -20.42 -14.66
CA ALA A 151 19.68 -21.60 -15.15
C ALA A 151 19.45 -21.79 -16.65
N ASP A 152 18.21 -21.66 -17.14
CA ASP A 152 17.88 -21.71 -18.58
C ASP A 152 18.60 -20.61 -19.36
N ALA A 153 18.69 -19.40 -18.80
CA ALA A 153 19.39 -18.27 -19.43
C ALA A 153 20.91 -18.48 -19.48
N SER A 154 21.49 -19.09 -18.43
CA SER A 154 22.94 -19.29 -18.30
C SER A 154 23.43 -20.56 -19.03
N PHE A 155 22.60 -21.60 -19.05
CA PHE A 155 22.88 -22.92 -19.63
C PHE A 155 21.71 -23.37 -20.50
N PRO A 156 21.52 -22.81 -21.70
CA PRO A 156 20.38 -23.15 -22.55
C PRO A 156 20.35 -24.64 -22.94
N GLN A 157 19.23 -25.30 -22.68
CA GLN A 157 18.97 -26.70 -23.04
C GLN A 157 17.67 -26.85 -23.84
N SER A 158 17.41 -28.05 -24.37
CA SER A 158 16.16 -28.36 -25.10
C SER A 158 14.94 -28.45 -24.21
N GLU A 159 15.14 -28.78 -22.93
CA GLU A 159 14.11 -28.83 -21.90
C GLU A 159 14.45 -27.77 -20.84
N SER A 160 13.43 -27.07 -20.34
CA SER A 160 13.61 -26.09 -19.26
C SER A 160 14.04 -26.77 -17.97
N ALA A 161 14.92 -26.10 -17.23
CA ALA A 161 15.34 -26.49 -15.90
C ALA A 161 14.13 -26.64 -14.96
N VAL A 162 14.12 -27.72 -14.18
CA VAL A 162 13.11 -27.99 -13.15
C VAL A 162 13.81 -28.31 -11.85
N ILE A 163 13.41 -27.66 -10.76
CA ILE A 163 13.89 -27.97 -9.42
C ILE A 163 12.77 -28.65 -8.64
N PRO A 164 12.81 -29.98 -8.42
CA PRO A 164 11.82 -30.64 -7.59
C PRO A 164 11.71 -29.99 -6.21
N PHE A 165 10.49 -29.66 -5.79
CA PHE A 165 10.21 -29.02 -4.52
C PHE A 165 9.45 -29.98 -3.59
N PHE A 166 10.17 -30.50 -2.62
CA PHE A 166 9.68 -31.48 -1.66
C PHE A 166 9.26 -30.75 -0.38
N VAL A 167 8.05 -31.02 0.10
CA VAL A 167 7.47 -30.36 1.28
C VAL A 167 7.20 -31.42 2.33
N MET A 168 8.06 -31.48 3.34
CA MET A 168 7.82 -32.30 4.52
C MET A 168 6.81 -31.59 5.42
N THR A 169 5.72 -32.26 5.75
CA THR A 169 4.63 -31.76 6.60
C THR A 169 4.54 -32.60 7.87
N SER A 170 3.61 -32.30 8.76
CA SER A 170 3.16 -33.18 9.84
C SER A 170 1.79 -33.76 9.47
N LEU A 171 1.38 -34.85 10.13
CA LEU A 171 0.03 -35.38 9.95
C LEU A 171 -1.07 -34.33 10.21
N MET A 172 -0.82 -33.36 11.10
CA MET A 172 -1.81 -32.34 11.46
C MET A 172 -1.98 -31.23 10.42
N ASN A 173 -0.96 -30.97 9.58
CA ASN A 173 -0.97 -29.85 8.64
C ASN A 173 -0.82 -30.26 7.17
N HIS A 174 -0.78 -31.57 6.90
CA HIS A 174 -0.58 -32.11 5.55
C HIS A 174 -1.66 -31.62 4.58
N ASP A 175 -2.93 -31.91 4.88
CA ASP A 175 -4.04 -31.62 3.98
C ASP A 175 -4.23 -30.11 3.73
N GLU A 176 -4.09 -29.31 4.78
CA GLU A 176 -4.17 -27.84 4.69
C GLU A 176 -3.04 -27.29 3.81
N THR A 177 -1.81 -27.78 3.98
CA THR A 177 -0.67 -27.36 3.16
C THR A 177 -0.88 -27.73 1.69
N VAL A 178 -1.28 -28.98 1.40
CA VAL A 178 -1.52 -29.45 0.03
C VAL A 178 -2.66 -28.66 -0.63
N THR A 179 -3.74 -28.40 0.11
CA THR A 179 -4.88 -27.63 -0.38
C THR A 179 -4.46 -26.20 -0.71
N TYR A 180 -3.70 -25.56 0.17
CA TYR A 180 -3.19 -24.20 -0.04
C TYR A 180 -2.36 -24.08 -1.33
N PHE A 181 -1.43 -25.01 -1.59
CA PHE A 181 -0.68 -25.00 -2.84
C PHE A 181 -1.59 -25.20 -4.06
N ARG A 182 -2.57 -26.10 -4.00
CA ARG A 182 -3.51 -26.32 -5.13
C ARG A 182 -4.39 -25.11 -5.42
N GLU A 183 -4.93 -24.47 -4.39
CA GLU A 183 -5.78 -23.27 -4.51
C GLU A 183 -5.03 -22.07 -5.12
N HIS A 184 -3.70 -22.07 -5.00
CA HIS A 184 -2.84 -21.02 -5.57
C HIS A 184 -2.06 -21.51 -6.80
N GLU A 185 -2.54 -22.57 -7.47
CA GLU A 185 -1.91 -23.22 -8.65
C GLU A 185 -0.39 -23.40 -8.49
N PHE A 186 0.02 -23.85 -7.31
CA PHE A 186 1.40 -24.10 -6.90
C PHE A 186 2.33 -22.89 -7.08
N PHE A 187 1.78 -21.67 -7.05
CA PHE A 187 2.48 -20.39 -7.25
C PHE A 187 3.26 -20.32 -8.57
N GLY A 188 2.80 -21.06 -9.59
CA GLY A 188 3.44 -21.15 -10.90
C GLY A 188 4.43 -22.30 -11.06
N LEU A 189 4.74 -23.05 -9.99
CA LEU A 189 5.44 -24.33 -10.12
C LEU A 189 4.53 -25.35 -10.83
N LYS A 190 5.14 -26.31 -11.50
CA LYS A 190 4.39 -27.43 -12.11
C LYS A 190 3.92 -28.38 -11.01
N GLU A 191 2.71 -28.92 -11.10
CA GLU A 191 2.25 -29.88 -10.10
C GLU A 191 3.18 -31.10 -10.00
N GLU A 192 3.69 -31.58 -11.14
CA GLU A 192 4.59 -32.74 -11.24
C GLU A 192 5.99 -32.54 -10.60
N GLN A 193 6.41 -31.30 -10.33
CA GLN A 193 7.66 -31.04 -9.60
C GLN A 193 7.46 -30.94 -8.08
N MET A 194 6.22 -31.02 -7.60
CA MET A 194 5.89 -30.95 -6.17
C MET A 194 5.78 -32.36 -5.57
N PHE A 195 6.35 -32.57 -4.38
CA PHE A 195 6.19 -33.82 -3.63
C PHE A 195 5.92 -33.55 -2.14
N PHE A 196 4.72 -33.88 -1.68
CA PHE A 196 4.31 -33.69 -0.30
C PHE A 196 4.37 -35.00 0.46
N PHE A 197 4.96 -34.99 1.67
CA PHE A 197 4.96 -36.16 2.53
C PHE A 197 4.91 -35.75 4.01
N PRO A 198 4.14 -36.46 4.86
CA PRO A 198 4.15 -36.21 6.28
C PRO A 198 5.33 -36.90 6.96
N GLN A 199 5.90 -36.24 7.96
CA GLN A 199 6.80 -36.89 8.93
C GLN A 199 6.03 -37.79 9.90
N GLY A 200 6.77 -38.68 10.56
CA GLY A 200 6.21 -39.59 11.55
C GLY A 200 5.82 -38.91 12.87
N THR A 201 5.24 -39.71 13.75
CA THR A 201 4.94 -39.34 15.14
C THR A 201 5.46 -40.41 16.08
N LEU A 202 5.84 -40.00 17.28
CA LEU A 202 6.18 -40.90 18.39
C LEU A 202 5.19 -40.72 19.54
N PRO A 203 4.89 -41.81 20.27
CA PRO A 203 4.10 -41.71 21.49
C PRO A 203 4.86 -40.90 22.55
N CYS A 204 4.09 -40.10 23.28
CA CYS A 204 4.56 -39.41 24.46
C CYS A 204 4.63 -40.38 25.65
N LEU A 205 5.65 -40.19 26.48
CA LEU A 205 5.90 -41.04 27.63
C LEU A 205 5.78 -40.24 28.92
N THR A 206 5.37 -40.87 30.01
CA THR A 206 5.54 -40.31 31.36
C THR A 206 7.02 -40.25 31.72
N LEU A 207 7.36 -39.57 32.83
CA LEU A 207 8.74 -39.49 33.33
C LEU A 207 9.34 -40.86 33.69
N ASP A 208 8.50 -41.87 33.96
CA ASP A 208 8.89 -43.26 34.23
C ASP A 208 8.74 -44.18 33.01
N GLY A 209 8.51 -43.63 31.80
CA GLY A 209 8.54 -44.38 30.54
C GLY A 209 7.23 -45.07 30.16
N LYS A 210 6.09 -44.67 30.74
CA LYS A 210 4.77 -45.22 30.38
C LYS A 210 4.15 -44.47 29.22
N LEU A 211 3.51 -45.18 28.30
CA LEU A 211 2.70 -44.59 27.25
C LEU A 211 1.63 -43.66 27.84
N MET A 212 1.49 -42.46 27.30
CA MET A 212 0.47 -41.52 27.71
C MET A 212 -0.77 -41.63 26.81
N LEU A 213 -1.95 -41.55 27.41
CA LEU A 213 -3.22 -41.41 26.70
C LEU A 213 -3.63 -39.94 26.65
N GLU A 214 -3.95 -39.39 25.48
CA GLU A 214 -4.50 -38.05 25.29
C GLU A 214 -5.96 -37.98 25.77
N ASN A 215 -6.72 -39.04 25.54
CA ASN A 215 -8.09 -39.27 25.99
C ASN A 215 -8.34 -40.78 26.18
N SER A 216 -9.58 -41.20 26.39
CA SER A 216 -9.94 -42.59 26.70
C SER A 216 -9.46 -43.63 25.67
N HIS A 217 -9.27 -43.24 24.41
CA HIS A 217 -9.07 -44.16 23.28
C HIS A 217 -7.97 -43.73 22.30
N LYS A 218 -7.15 -42.76 22.67
CA LYS A 218 -6.09 -42.22 21.81
C LYS A 218 -4.81 -41.99 22.59
N LEU A 219 -3.68 -42.46 22.05
CA LEU A 219 -2.36 -42.18 22.59
C LEU A 219 -2.04 -40.69 22.41
N ALA A 220 -1.40 -40.11 23.43
CA ALA A 220 -0.74 -38.83 23.26
C ALA A 220 0.48 -39.04 22.37
N THR A 221 0.51 -38.38 21.22
CA THR A 221 1.59 -38.46 20.24
C THR A 221 2.11 -37.07 19.90
N ALA A 222 3.35 -37.01 19.44
CA ALA A 222 3.95 -35.78 18.95
C ALA A 222 4.86 -36.07 17.77
N SER A 223 5.19 -35.02 17.00
CA SER A 223 6.15 -35.15 15.88
C SER A 223 7.46 -35.75 16.35
N ASP A 224 8.05 -36.63 15.54
CA ASP A 224 9.29 -37.36 15.81
C ASP A 224 10.57 -36.51 15.64
N GLY A 225 10.43 -35.19 15.60
CA GLY A 225 11.52 -34.23 15.36
C GLY A 225 11.83 -34.00 13.87
N ASN A 226 12.72 -33.06 13.55
CA ASN A 226 13.09 -32.81 12.15
C ASN A 226 14.00 -33.91 11.57
N GLY A 227 14.66 -34.70 12.41
CA GLY A 227 15.40 -35.90 12.00
C GLY A 227 14.51 -37.05 11.51
N GLY A 228 13.19 -36.99 11.74
CA GLY A 228 12.22 -37.91 11.14
C GLY A 228 12.19 -37.86 9.60
N ILE A 229 12.75 -36.80 9.00
CA ILE A 229 12.85 -36.60 7.55
C ILE A 229 13.41 -37.82 6.80
N TYR A 230 14.45 -38.48 7.32
CA TYR A 230 15.12 -39.57 6.61
C TYR A 230 14.19 -40.77 6.40
N LYS A 231 13.52 -41.19 7.47
CA LYS A 231 12.54 -42.28 7.42
C LYS A 231 11.33 -41.88 6.58
N ALA A 232 10.81 -40.68 6.79
CA ALA A 232 9.63 -40.20 6.07
C ALA A 232 9.87 -40.08 4.56
N LEU A 233 11.06 -39.60 4.14
CA LEU A 233 11.45 -39.51 2.74
C LEU A 233 11.62 -40.90 2.10
N ALA A 234 12.14 -41.88 2.83
CA ALA A 234 12.25 -43.25 2.34
C ALA A 234 10.89 -43.94 2.24
N GLN A 235 10.07 -43.88 3.30
CA GLN A 235 8.78 -44.55 3.39
C GLN A 235 7.73 -43.99 2.42
N SER A 236 7.78 -42.69 2.13
CA SER A 236 6.92 -42.05 1.13
C SER A 236 7.29 -42.41 -0.31
N GLY A 237 8.43 -43.06 -0.54
CA GLY A 237 8.99 -43.27 -1.89
C GLY A 237 9.64 -42.01 -2.48
N GLY A 238 9.75 -40.92 -1.72
CA GLY A 238 10.40 -39.69 -2.17
C GLY A 238 11.86 -39.89 -2.56
N LEU A 239 12.62 -40.69 -1.80
CA LEU A 239 14.00 -41.01 -2.14
C LEU A 239 14.13 -41.76 -3.48
N ASP A 240 13.21 -42.68 -3.76
CA ASP A 240 13.16 -43.38 -5.04
C ASP A 240 12.76 -42.45 -6.19
N CYS A 241 11.85 -41.51 -5.93
CA CYS A 241 11.46 -40.46 -6.88
C CYS A 241 12.66 -39.58 -7.26
N LEU A 242 13.45 -39.13 -6.29
CA LEU A 242 14.65 -38.33 -6.53
C LEU A 242 15.67 -39.09 -7.39
N LYS A 243 15.95 -40.36 -7.05
CA LYS A 243 16.86 -41.21 -7.83
C LYS A 243 16.38 -41.42 -9.27
N LYS A 244 15.08 -41.70 -9.47
CA LYS A 244 14.49 -41.89 -10.81
C LYS A 244 14.55 -40.61 -11.65
N SER A 245 14.45 -39.45 -11.01
CA SER A 245 14.46 -38.14 -11.67
C SER A 245 15.88 -37.60 -11.93
N GLY A 246 16.93 -38.36 -11.58
CA GLY A 246 18.32 -37.94 -11.78
C GLY A 246 18.84 -36.91 -10.78
N VAL A 247 18.09 -36.63 -9.71
CA VAL A 247 18.52 -35.71 -8.66
C VAL A 247 19.73 -36.29 -7.93
N LYS A 248 20.77 -35.47 -7.77
CA LYS A 248 22.01 -35.82 -7.05
C LYS A 248 22.12 -35.10 -5.73
N TYR A 249 21.58 -33.89 -5.63
CA TYR A 249 21.80 -32.98 -4.51
C TYR A 249 20.48 -32.48 -3.94
N LEU A 250 20.34 -32.51 -2.63
CA LEU A 250 19.21 -31.94 -1.90
C LEU A 250 19.68 -30.72 -1.11
N HIS A 251 18.98 -29.61 -1.28
CA HIS A 251 18.99 -28.50 -0.33
C HIS A 251 17.84 -28.68 0.65
N VAL A 252 18.14 -29.09 1.88
CA VAL A 252 17.15 -29.25 2.95
C VAL A 252 17.16 -28.03 3.86
N PHE A 253 16.01 -27.37 4.03
CA PHE A 253 15.93 -26.13 4.78
C PHE A 253 14.69 -26.00 5.69
N SER A 254 14.77 -25.16 6.72
CA SER A 254 13.65 -24.85 7.62
C SER A 254 12.67 -23.85 6.98
N VAL A 255 11.36 -24.10 7.16
CA VAL A 255 10.30 -23.21 6.68
C VAL A 255 10.32 -21.82 7.31
N ASP A 256 10.92 -21.67 8.50
CA ASP A 256 10.79 -20.46 9.30
C ASP A 256 11.75 -19.32 8.94
N ASN A 257 12.63 -19.48 7.95
CA ASN A 257 13.58 -18.46 7.55
C ASN A 257 13.11 -17.70 6.29
N ALA A 258 12.67 -16.45 6.46
CA ALA A 258 12.16 -15.62 5.37
C ALA A 258 13.25 -15.25 4.34
N LEU A 259 14.52 -15.19 4.76
CA LEU A 259 15.67 -14.94 3.89
C LEU A 259 16.31 -16.22 3.32
N CYS A 260 15.70 -17.39 3.52
CA CYS A 260 16.28 -18.63 3.00
C CYS A 260 16.45 -18.56 1.47
N LYS A 261 17.70 -18.59 1.03
CA LYS A 261 18.07 -18.75 -0.39
C LYS A 261 17.81 -20.20 -0.82
N VAL A 262 16.57 -20.47 -1.22
CA VAL A 262 16.11 -21.80 -1.59
C VAL A 262 16.84 -22.29 -2.84
N ALA A 263 17.48 -23.46 -2.74
CA ALA A 263 18.33 -24.04 -3.79
C ALA A 263 19.50 -23.12 -4.19
N ASP A 264 20.05 -22.39 -3.22
CA ASP A 264 21.14 -21.43 -3.41
C ASP A 264 22.29 -21.95 -4.28
N PRO A 265 22.45 -21.44 -5.51
CA PRO A 265 23.51 -21.87 -6.41
C PRO A 265 24.90 -21.72 -5.80
N THR A 266 25.14 -20.69 -4.98
CA THR A 266 26.44 -20.49 -4.33
C THR A 266 26.73 -21.60 -3.33
N PHE A 267 25.80 -21.92 -2.43
CA PHE A 267 25.99 -23.01 -1.47
C PHE A 267 26.03 -24.39 -2.13
N MET A 268 25.17 -24.63 -3.12
CA MET A 268 25.17 -25.90 -3.87
C MET A 268 26.49 -26.08 -4.61
N GLY A 269 26.94 -25.07 -5.36
CA GLY A 269 28.20 -25.10 -6.08
C GLY A 269 29.42 -25.19 -5.17
N TYR A 270 29.39 -24.56 -3.99
CA TYR A 270 30.42 -24.73 -2.96
C TYR A 270 30.56 -26.19 -2.53
N CYS A 271 29.45 -26.86 -2.21
CA CYS A 271 29.46 -28.26 -1.79
C CYS A 271 29.90 -29.20 -2.92
N ILE A 272 29.45 -28.95 -4.15
CA ILE A 272 29.85 -29.72 -5.35
C ILE A 272 31.36 -29.57 -5.58
N ASP A 273 31.88 -28.35 -5.51
CA ASP A 273 33.31 -28.06 -5.69
C ASP A 273 34.20 -28.76 -4.66
N LYS A 274 33.74 -28.81 -3.40
CA LYS A 274 34.42 -29.54 -2.31
C LYS A 274 34.22 -31.06 -2.39
N ASN A 275 33.46 -31.56 -3.36
CA ASN A 275 33.06 -32.96 -3.49
C ASN A 275 32.40 -33.50 -2.19
N ALA A 276 31.57 -32.66 -1.56
CA ALA A 276 30.95 -32.96 -0.28
C ALA A 276 29.85 -34.03 -0.40
N ASP A 277 29.71 -34.89 0.61
CA ASP A 277 28.57 -35.81 0.74
C ASP A 277 27.45 -35.21 1.62
N CYS A 278 27.84 -34.33 2.54
CA CYS A 278 27.00 -33.56 3.45
C CYS A 278 27.53 -32.13 3.54
N GLY A 279 26.66 -31.13 3.66
CA GLY A 279 27.06 -29.75 3.87
C GLY A 279 26.15 -29.02 4.83
N ASN A 280 26.67 -28.00 5.52
CA ASN A 280 25.89 -27.13 6.36
C ASN A 280 26.23 -25.66 6.11
N LYS A 281 25.18 -24.86 5.92
CA LYS A 281 25.28 -23.41 5.92
C LYS A 281 25.08 -22.90 7.34
N VAL A 282 25.98 -22.04 7.79
CA VAL A 282 25.98 -21.46 9.14
C VAL A 282 26.01 -19.94 9.08
N VAL A 283 25.55 -19.28 10.13
CA VAL A 283 25.85 -17.87 10.40
C VAL A 283 26.70 -17.79 11.64
N TRP A 284 27.49 -16.74 11.80
CA TRP A 284 28.15 -16.54 13.09
C TRP A 284 27.14 -16.05 14.14
N LYS A 285 27.19 -16.60 15.35
CA LYS A 285 26.36 -16.15 16.48
C LYS A 285 26.65 -14.69 16.77
N SER A 286 25.59 -13.89 16.87
CA SER A 286 25.71 -12.46 17.21
C SER A 286 25.92 -12.25 18.71
N ARG A 287 25.55 -13.24 19.53
CA ARG A 287 25.63 -13.23 20.98
C ARG A 287 25.81 -14.65 21.55
N ALA A 288 26.55 -14.78 22.64
CA ALA A 288 26.81 -16.06 23.30
C ALA A 288 25.52 -16.81 23.69
N ASN A 289 24.52 -16.07 24.18
CA ASN A 289 23.25 -16.62 24.68
C ASN A 289 22.16 -16.82 23.60
N GLU A 290 22.50 -16.76 22.32
CA GLU A 290 21.56 -17.09 21.24
C GLU A 290 21.22 -18.59 21.27
N SER A 291 19.91 -18.90 21.28
CA SER A 291 19.35 -20.26 21.37
C SER A 291 19.40 -20.99 20.02
N VAL A 292 20.62 -21.25 19.55
CA VAL A 292 20.91 -21.96 18.32
C VAL A 292 22.04 -22.95 18.56
N GLY A 293 21.90 -24.16 18.03
CA GLY A 293 22.96 -25.16 18.03
C GLY A 293 24.15 -24.71 17.20
N VAL A 294 25.35 -25.11 17.59
CA VAL A 294 26.61 -24.73 16.95
C VAL A 294 27.28 -25.94 16.32
N VAL A 295 27.78 -25.80 15.10
CA VAL A 295 28.58 -26.84 14.46
C VAL A 295 29.95 -26.90 15.12
N ALA A 296 30.35 -28.11 15.51
CA ALA A 296 31.60 -28.39 16.19
C ALA A 296 32.10 -29.80 15.82
N LYS A 297 33.24 -30.22 16.38
CA LYS A 297 33.69 -31.61 16.32
C LYS A 297 33.62 -32.28 17.69
N ARG A 298 33.32 -33.58 17.69
CA ARG A 298 33.39 -34.48 18.85
C ARG A 298 34.11 -35.74 18.39
N ASP A 299 35.25 -36.06 19.00
CA ASP A 299 36.13 -37.16 18.59
C ASP A 299 36.52 -37.08 17.10
N GLY A 300 36.87 -35.88 16.63
CA GLY A 300 37.22 -35.60 15.22
C GLY A 300 36.07 -35.66 14.21
N LYS A 301 34.83 -35.93 14.64
CA LYS A 301 33.64 -36.00 13.78
C LYS A 301 32.76 -34.76 13.93
N PHE A 302 32.20 -34.28 12.82
CA PHE A 302 31.26 -33.15 12.85
C PHE A 302 29.99 -33.50 13.63
N CYS A 303 29.52 -32.55 14.44
CA CYS A 303 28.27 -32.63 15.17
C CYS A 303 27.68 -31.23 15.34
N VAL A 304 26.43 -31.15 15.79
CA VAL A 304 25.87 -29.90 16.31
C VAL A 304 25.73 -30.05 17.81
N VAL A 305 26.26 -29.08 18.54
CA VAL A 305 26.12 -29.00 19.99
C VAL A 305 24.99 -28.03 20.28
N GLU A 306 23.91 -28.54 20.87
CA GLU A 306 22.79 -27.69 21.26
C GLU A 306 23.16 -26.74 22.39
N TYR A 307 22.51 -25.59 22.46
CA TYR A 307 22.82 -24.55 23.45
C TYR A 307 22.62 -25.03 24.90
N SER A 308 21.79 -26.06 25.12
CA SER A 308 21.60 -26.71 26.42
C SER A 308 22.74 -27.64 26.83
N GLU A 309 23.64 -27.99 25.91
CA GLU A 309 24.79 -28.89 26.15
C GLU A 309 26.09 -28.12 26.44
N MET A 310 26.10 -26.79 26.31
CA MET A 310 27.27 -25.95 26.57
C MET A 310 27.19 -25.27 27.93
N ASP A 311 28.29 -25.27 28.67
CA ASP A 311 28.41 -24.41 29.84
C ASP A 311 28.62 -22.94 29.43
N LYS A 312 28.46 -22.04 30.40
CA LYS A 312 28.57 -20.60 30.17
C LYS A 312 29.97 -20.21 29.66
N ALA A 313 31.03 -20.80 30.21
CA ALA A 313 32.40 -20.46 29.84
C ALA A 313 32.73 -20.83 28.40
N ALA A 314 32.28 -22.01 27.94
CA ALA A 314 32.38 -22.44 26.56
C ALA A 314 31.55 -21.54 25.63
N SER A 315 30.32 -21.20 26.03
CA SER A 315 29.43 -20.37 25.22
C SER A 315 29.93 -18.92 25.03
N GLU A 316 30.69 -18.40 26.00
CA GLU A 316 31.27 -17.05 26.00
C GLU A 316 32.73 -17.02 25.51
N LEU A 317 33.29 -18.18 25.14
CA LEU A 317 34.67 -18.27 24.71
C LEU A 317 34.87 -17.53 23.37
N THR A 318 35.79 -16.57 23.37
CA THR A 318 36.14 -15.78 22.18
C THR A 318 37.57 -16.05 21.72
N ASP A 319 37.78 -16.08 20.41
CA ASP A 319 39.10 -16.07 19.81
C ASP A 319 39.79 -14.72 20.09
N PRO A 320 41.00 -14.70 20.67
CA PRO A 320 41.66 -13.48 21.10
C PRO A 320 42.18 -12.60 19.94
N THR A 321 42.28 -13.15 18.73
CA THR A 321 42.77 -12.42 17.55
C THR A 321 41.63 -11.75 16.79
N THR A 322 40.50 -12.43 16.67
CA THR A 322 39.34 -11.98 15.90
C THR A 322 38.24 -11.36 16.77
N GLY A 323 38.24 -11.64 18.08
CA GLY A 323 37.18 -11.27 19.02
C GLY A 323 35.87 -12.03 18.80
N SER A 324 35.83 -12.96 17.85
CA SER A 324 34.63 -13.74 17.51
C SER A 324 34.46 -14.91 18.47
N LEU A 325 33.22 -15.37 18.67
CA LEU A 325 32.95 -16.56 19.48
C LEU A 325 33.62 -17.79 18.85
N VAL A 326 34.35 -18.58 19.64
CA VAL A 326 34.99 -19.83 19.19
C VAL A 326 33.92 -20.83 18.74
N TYR A 327 32.87 -20.98 19.54
CA TYR A 327 31.68 -21.76 19.20
C TYR A 327 30.61 -20.86 18.58
N GLY A 328 30.96 -20.24 17.45
CA GLY A 328 30.12 -19.25 16.78
C GLY A 328 29.36 -19.77 15.56
N ALA A 329 29.71 -20.92 14.99
CA ALA A 329 29.10 -21.45 13.77
C ALA A 329 27.66 -21.95 14.00
N ALA A 330 26.68 -21.04 14.03
CA ALA A 330 25.29 -21.35 14.29
C ALA A 330 24.65 -22.10 13.12
N ASN A 331 24.08 -23.27 13.40
CA ASN A 331 23.31 -24.02 12.42
C ASN A 331 21.99 -23.30 12.13
N ILE A 332 21.83 -22.81 10.89
CA ILE A 332 20.59 -22.16 10.43
C ILE A 332 19.62 -23.13 9.74
N CYS A 333 19.81 -24.44 9.95
CA CYS A 333 18.99 -25.51 9.37
C CYS A 333 18.91 -25.39 7.83
N ASN A 334 20.04 -25.15 7.18
CA ASN A 334 20.21 -25.20 5.72
C ASN A 334 21.32 -26.23 5.44
N HIS A 335 20.95 -27.33 4.80
CA HIS A 335 21.80 -28.51 4.64
C HIS A 335 21.88 -28.91 3.18
N PHE A 336 23.05 -29.41 2.79
CA PHE A 336 23.28 -30.09 1.53
C PHE A 336 23.42 -31.58 1.82
N PHE A 337 22.76 -32.42 1.04
CA PHE A 337 22.99 -33.87 1.07
C PHE A 337 23.04 -34.42 -0.34
N THR A 338 23.93 -35.38 -0.59
CA THR A 338 23.83 -36.19 -1.81
C THR A 338 22.77 -37.28 -1.64
N THR A 339 22.09 -37.65 -2.71
CA THR A 339 21.12 -38.76 -2.69
C THR A 339 21.76 -40.08 -2.26
N GLU A 340 23.02 -40.30 -2.66
CA GLU A 340 23.83 -41.47 -2.28
C GLU A 340 24.16 -41.47 -0.79
N PHE A 341 24.55 -40.32 -0.21
CA PHE A 341 24.81 -40.23 1.23
C PHE A 341 23.56 -40.59 2.04
N LEU A 342 22.39 -40.09 1.63
CA LEU A 342 21.14 -40.42 2.30
C LEU A 342 20.81 -41.91 2.19
N SER A 343 20.92 -42.50 0.99
CA SER A 343 20.48 -43.88 0.79
C SER A 343 21.47 -44.94 1.29
N ASP A 344 22.76 -44.69 1.14
CA ASP A 344 23.78 -45.73 1.29
C ASP A 344 24.54 -45.59 2.61
N VAL A 345 24.51 -44.41 3.23
CA VAL A 345 25.19 -44.14 4.50
C VAL A 345 24.19 -43.86 5.61
N VAL A 346 23.30 -42.87 5.45
CA VAL A 346 22.39 -42.45 6.53
C VAL A 346 21.36 -43.53 6.85
N LEU A 347 20.56 -43.98 5.87
CA LEU A 347 19.49 -44.95 6.13
C LEU A 347 19.99 -46.28 6.75
N PRO A 348 21.09 -46.90 6.28
CA PRO A 348 21.59 -48.14 6.88
C PRO A 348 22.18 -47.97 8.28
N ASN A 349 22.67 -46.77 8.60
CA ASN A 349 23.33 -46.46 9.88
C ASN A 349 22.47 -45.54 10.77
N LEU A 350 21.16 -45.46 10.52
CA LEU A 350 20.26 -44.59 11.26
C LEU A 350 20.05 -45.13 12.68
N SER A 351 21.02 -44.83 13.54
CA SER A 351 20.97 -44.96 14.99
C SER A 351 20.19 -43.76 15.53
N LEU A 352 18.96 -43.98 15.98
CA LEU A 352 18.12 -42.89 16.44
C LEU A 352 18.42 -42.59 17.91
N GLU A 353 19.43 -41.75 18.12
CA GLU A 353 19.56 -41.03 19.38
C GLU A 353 18.42 -40.01 19.42
N TYR A 354 17.38 -40.31 20.21
CA TYR A 354 16.28 -39.37 20.43
C TYR A 354 16.61 -38.48 21.61
N HIS A 355 16.39 -37.19 21.43
CA HIS A 355 16.53 -36.17 22.45
C HIS A 355 15.25 -36.10 23.29
N VAL A 356 15.41 -35.92 24.61
CA VAL A 356 14.31 -35.89 25.57
C VAL A 356 13.92 -34.46 25.88
N ALA A 357 12.67 -34.11 25.59
CA ALA A 357 12.08 -32.82 25.97
C ALA A 357 10.91 -33.02 26.94
N GLN A 358 11.01 -32.44 28.14
CA GLN A 358 9.89 -32.44 29.08
C GLN A 358 8.86 -31.37 28.70
N LYS A 359 7.59 -31.77 28.58
CA LYS A 359 6.50 -30.91 28.10
C LYS A 359 5.22 -31.09 28.92
N LYS A 360 4.32 -30.11 28.80
CA LYS A 360 2.92 -30.21 29.22
C LYS A 360 2.16 -30.96 28.13
N ILE A 361 1.97 -32.26 28.30
CA ILE A 361 1.39 -33.15 27.29
C ILE A 361 -0.10 -33.32 27.60
N PRO A 362 -1.01 -33.03 26.64
CA PRO A 362 -2.43 -33.32 26.81
C PRO A 362 -2.65 -34.78 27.20
N MET A 363 -3.46 -35.03 28.23
CA MET A 363 -3.66 -36.37 28.77
C MET A 363 -5.09 -36.60 29.26
N ALA A 364 -5.46 -37.88 29.37
CA ALA A 364 -6.78 -38.31 29.83
C ALA A 364 -6.94 -38.13 31.36
N ASN A 365 -8.03 -37.50 31.80
CA ASN A 365 -8.46 -37.47 33.21
C ASN A 365 -9.06 -38.83 33.65
N GLU A 366 -9.62 -38.92 34.86
CA GLU A 366 -10.25 -40.15 35.37
C GLU A 366 -11.49 -40.58 34.58
N ASP A 367 -12.17 -39.62 33.96
CA ASP A 367 -13.36 -39.85 33.14
C ASP A 367 -13.02 -40.24 31.70
N GLY A 368 -11.79 -39.95 31.26
CA GLY A 368 -11.31 -40.23 29.90
C GLY A 368 -11.33 -39.03 28.96
N GLU A 369 -11.59 -37.83 29.49
CA GLU A 369 -11.57 -36.58 28.73
C GLU A 369 -10.16 -35.97 28.71
N THR A 370 -9.82 -35.27 27.62
CA THR A 370 -8.52 -34.60 27.47
C THR A 370 -8.44 -33.35 28.37
N PHE A 371 -7.35 -33.22 29.10
CA PHE A 371 -6.95 -31.96 29.73
C PHE A 371 -5.47 -31.69 29.50
N VAL A 372 -5.07 -30.42 29.52
CA VAL A 372 -3.66 -30.02 29.45
C VAL A 372 -3.15 -29.72 30.85
N PRO A 373 -2.10 -30.41 31.34
CA PRO A 373 -1.58 -30.20 32.67
C PRO A 373 -0.87 -28.85 32.80
N THR A 374 -0.86 -28.29 34.01
CA THR A 374 -0.22 -27.00 34.30
C THR A 374 1.30 -27.09 34.48
N VAL A 375 1.81 -28.29 34.74
CA VAL A 375 3.25 -28.63 34.87
C VAL A 375 3.68 -29.61 33.79
N ASN A 376 4.99 -29.75 33.55
CA ASN A 376 5.49 -30.76 32.63
C ASN A 376 5.24 -32.16 33.23
N THR A 377 4.45 -32.98 32.55
CA THR A 377 4.02 -34.31 33.02
C THR A 377 4.57 -35.45 32.19
N GLY A 378 5.16 -35.15 31.03
CA GLY A 378 5.65 -36.17 30.11
C GLY A 378 6.85 -35.74 29.28
N ILE A 379 7.39 -36.72 28.58
CA ILE A 379 8.56 -36.72 27.72
C ILE A 379 8.09 -36.81 26.28
N LYS A 380 8.58 -35.88 25.47
CA LYS A 380 8.59 -35.94 24.01
C LYS A 380 9.97 -36.40 23.55
N LEU A 381 10.01 -37.35 22.62
CA LEU A 381 11.22 -37.82 21.96
C LEU A 381 11.32 -37.16 20.58
N GLU A 382 12.46 -36.54 20.28
CA GLU A 382 12.70 -35.83 19.01
C GLU A 382 14.06 -36.23 18.44
N ALA A 383 14.11 -36.60 17.16
CA ALA A 383 15.36 -36.78 16.42
C ALA A 383 15.74 -35.45 15.76
N PHE A 384 17.04 -35.15 15.67
CA PHE A 384 17.52 -33.98 14.94
C PHE A 384 18.12 -34.35 13.58
N ILE A 385 17.85 -33.50 12.59
CA ILE A 385 18.37 -33.69 11.23
C ILE A 385 19.90 -33.71 11.20
N PHE A 386 20.56 -32.94 12.05
CA PHE A 386 22.02 -32.84 12.07
C PHE A 386 22.71 -33.99 12.82
N ASP A 387 21.97 -34.89 13.47
CA ASP A 387 22.55 -36.05 14.17
C ASP A 387 23.22 -37.04 13.19
N THR A 388 23.05 -36.84 11.88
CA THR A 388 23.72 -37.62 10.83
C THR A 388 25.07 -37.03 10.41
N PHE A 389 25.45 -35.83 10.86
CA PHE A 389 26.75 -35.22 10.52
C PHE A 389 27.95 -36.12 10.84
N PRO A 390 27.99 -36.87 11.96
CA PRO A 390 29.09 -37.78 12.27
C PRO A 390 29.26 -38.95 11.28
N LEU A 391 28.27 -39.20 10.41
CA LEU A 391 28.32 -40.23 9.38
C LEU A 391 28.99 -39.74 8.08
N SER A 392 29.10 -38.43 7.89
CA SER A 392 29.73 -37.84 6.70
C SER A 392 31.23 -38.06 6.71
N SER A 393 31.77 -38.38 5.54
CA SER A 393 33.21 -38.51 5.31
C SER A 393 33.84 -37.26 4.70
N ARG A 394 33.02 -36.39 4.10
CA ARG A 394 33.43 -35.20 3.36
C ARG A 394 32.44 -34.07 3.62
N MET A 395 32.31 -33.68 4.89
CA MET A 395 31.42 -32.60 5.27
C MET A 395 32.00 -31.25 4.86
N ALA A 396 31.18 -30.37 4.29
CA ALA A 396 31.54 -28.99 3.99
C ALA A 396 30.72 -28.00 4.84
N VAL A 397 31.36 -26.94 5.35
CA VAL A 397 30.68 -25.91 6.14
C VAL A 397 30.98 -24.54 5.55
N LEU A 398 29.91 -23.81 5.19
CA LEU A 398 29.99 -22.45 4.64
C LEU A 398 29.33 -21.45 5.60
N ALA A 399 30.11 -20.51 6.13
CA ALA A 399 29.60 -19.39 6.88
C ALA A 399 29.11 -18.28 5.94
N VAL A 400 27.89 -17.81 6.13
CA VAL A 400 27.25 -16.76 5.33
C VAL A 400 26.87 -15.54 6.18
N PRO A 401 26.70 -14.35 5.57
CA PRO A 401 26.20 -13.18 6.27
C PRO A 401 24.77 -13.40 6.79
N ARG A 402 24.51 -13.04 8.05
CA ARG A 402 23.18 -13.22 8.68
C ARG A 402 22.14 -12.35 8.01
N GLU A 403 22.51 -11.11 7.74
CA GLU A 403 21.67 -10.03 7.24
C GLU A 403 21.06 -10.32 5.86
N THR A 404 21.60 -11.27 5.10
CA THR A 404 21.10 -11.68 3.79
C THR A 404 20.56 -13.11 3.73
N GLU A 405 20.80 -13.93 4.76
CA GLU A 405 20.46 -15.37 4.67
C GLU A 405 19.73 -15.95 5.87
N PHE A 406 19.57 -15.22 6.99
CA PHE A 406 18.94 -15.76 8.19
C PHE A 406 18.03 -14.77 8.93
N ALA A 407 16.75 -14.83 8.59
CA ALA A 407 15.66 -14.09 9.20
C ALA A 407 14.57 -15.05 9.72
N PRO A 408 14.80 -15.73 10.86
CA PRO A 408 13.87 -16.70 11.41
C PRO A 408 12.59 -16.05 11.97
N VAL A 409 11.45 -16.72 11.79
CA VAL A 409 10.13 -16.32 12.28
C VAL A 409 9.66 -17.35 13.31
N LYS A 410 10.04 -17.13 14.57
CA LYS A 410 9.84 -18.08 15.69
C LYS A 410 8.99 -17.52 16.82
N ASN A 411 9.00 -16.19 16.99
CA ASN A 411 8.33 -15.48 18.07
C ASN A 411 7.16 -14.66 17.53
N ALA A 412 6.23 -14.30 18.42
CA ALA A 412 5.05 -13.50 18.08
C ALA A 412 5.43 -12.13 17.47
N PRO A 413 4.53 -11.50 16.70
CA PRO A 413 4.66 -10.10 16.31
C PRO A 413 5.05 -9.20 17.49
N GLU A 414 5.75 -8.11 17.20
CA GLU A 414 6.32 -7.14 18.15
C GLU A 414 7.46 -7.67 19.02
N SER A 415 7.82 -8.95 18.94
CA SER A 415 9.00 -9.46 19.61
C SER A 415 10.28 -8.85 19.02
N ALA A 416 11.23 -8.49 19.88
CA ALA A 416 12.46 -7.81 19.48
C ALA A 416 13.44 -8.66 18.66
N VAL A 417 13.25 -9.98 18.63
CA VAL A 417 14.10 -10.94 17.91
C VAL A 417 13.24 -12.04 17.28
N ASP A 418 13.68 -12.55 16.14
CA ASP A 418 13.12 -13.71 15.44
C ASP A 418 11.58 -13.66 15.27
N SER A 419 11.06 -12.47 14.97
CA SER A 419 9.63 -12.17 14.77
C SER A 419 9.33 -11.83 13.32
N PRO A 420 8.04 -11.87 12.90
CA PRO A 420 7.63 -11.39 11.57
C PRO A 420 8.15 -9.98 11.27
N ASP A 421 8.17 -9.08 12.26
CA ASP A 421 8.62 -7.70 12.10
C ASP A 421 10.12 -7.60 11.85
N THR A 422 10.92 -8.37 12.60
CA THR A 422 12.37 -8.41 12.36
C THR A 422 12.69 -9.03 11.01
N ALA A 423 11.98 -10.10 10.60
CA ALA A 423 12.21 -10.75 9.33
C ALA A 423 11.84 -9.85 8.14
N ARG A 424 10.68 -9.19 8.23
CA ARG A 424 10.24 -8.19 7.25
C ARG A 424 11.24 -7.05 7.13
N LYS A 425 11.75 -6.52 8.26
CA LYS A 425 12.79 -5.50 8.24
C LYS A 425 14.06 -5.96 7.52
N MET A 426 14.51 -7.20 7.75
CA MET A 426 15.72 -7.71 7.09
C MET A 426 15.53 -7.85 5.58
N ILE A 427 14.34 -8.26 5.11
CA ILE A 427 14.00 -8.26 3.67
C ILE A 427 14.06 -6.83 3.10
N TYR A 428 13.55 -5.83 3.83
CA TYR A 428 13.61 -4.43 3.40
C TYR A 428 15.05 -3.94 3.29
N ASP A 429 15.88 -4.27 4.29
CA ASP A 429 17.29 -3.89 4.33
C ASP A 429 18.07 -4.57 3.20
N GLU A 430 17.80 -5.85 2.90
CA GLU A 430 18.39 -6.58 1.77
C GLU A 430 18.02 -5.91 0.43
N ALA A 431 16.74 -5.65 0.22
CA ALA A 431 16.28 -5.04 -1.01
C ALA A 431 16.80 -3.59 -1.19
N LYS A 432 16.96 -2.84 -0.08
CA LYS A 432 17.64 -1.54 -0.08
C LYS A 432 19.13 -1.68 -0.45
N ALA A 433 19.81 -2.71 0.06
CA ALA A 433 21.20 -2.98 -0.29
C ALA A 433 21.35 -3.33 -1.78
N TRP A 434 20.45 -4.16 -2.32
CA TRP A 434 20.45 -4.51 -3.74
C TRP A 434 20.24 -3.31 -4.66
N LEU A 435 19.25 -2.46 -4.37
CA LEU A 435 19.02 -1.23 -5.15
C LEU A 435 20.18 -0.24 -5.03
N THR A 436 20.80 -0.15 -3.86
CA THR A 436 22.00 0.68 -3.66
C THR A 436 23.16 0.17 -4.51
N ALA A 437 23.38 -1.15 -4.55
CA ALA A 437 24.42 -1.76 -5.36
C ALA A 437 24.15 -1.56 -6.87
N ALA A 438 22.91 -1.76 -7.31
CA ALA A 438 22.49 -1.53 -8.69
C ALA A 438 22.65 -0.06 -9.10
N ALA A 439 22.33 0.89 -8.20
CA ALA A 439 22.51 2.31 -8.43
C ALA A 439 23.98 2.69 -8.58
N ARG A 440 24.85 2.20 -7.68
CA ARG A 440 26.31 2.41 -7.79
C ARG A 440 26.90 1.83 -9.08
N ALA A 441 26.31 0.75 -9.60
CA ALA A 441 26.75 0.13 -10.83
C ALA A 441 26.23 0.84 -12.11
N THR A 442 25.26 1.76 -12.01
CA THR A 442 24.52 2.30 -13.16
C THR A 442 24.57 3.83 -13.24
N LEU A 443 24.63 4.53 -12.10
CA LEU A 443 24.51 5.97 -11.99
C LEU A 443 25.85 6.65 -11.64
N SER A 444 25.95 7.96 -11.87
CA SER A 444 27.05 8.77 -11.35
C SER A 444 26.97 8.94 -9.82
N SER A 445 28.08 9.29 -9.16
CA SER A 445 28.10 9.45 -7.70
C SER A 445 27.05 10.46 -7.18
N ALA A 446 26.83 11.56 -7.89
CA ALA A 446 25.84 12.56 -7.49
C ALA A 446 24.40 12.04 -7.64
N GLU A 447 24.13 11.27 -8.69
CA GLU A 447 22.83 10.63 -8.90
C GLU A 447 22.58 9.50 -7.90
N VAL A 448 23.62 8.79 -7.43
CA VAL A 448 23.50 7.82 -6.34
C VAL A 448 23.08 8.52 -5.05
N ASP A 449 23.74 9.62 -4.67
CA ASP A 449 23.37 10.38 -3.46
C ASP A 449 21.93 10.91 -3.55
N GLN A 450 21.53 11.37 -4.74
CA GLN A 450 20.16 11.76 -5.02
C GLN A 450 19.18 10.58 -4.88
N PHE A 451 19.49 9.43 -5.48
CA PHE A 451 18.65 8.24 -5.43
C PHE A 451 18.45 7.75 -3.99
N LEU A 452 19.52 7.70 -3.20
CA LEU A 452 19.44 7.30 -1.79
C LEU A 452 18.59 8.28 -0.99
N SER A 453 18.92 9.57 -1.01
CA SER A 453 18.25 10.57 -0.18
C SER A 453 16.81 10.86 -0.58
N GLN A 454 16.50 10.83 -1.88
CA GLN A 454 15.18 11.20 -2.40
C GLN A 454 14.27 9.99 -2.64
N LYS A 455 14.80 8.77 -2.79
CA LYS A 455 14.01 7.55 -3.02
C LYS A 455 14.09 6.58 -1.86
N LEU A 456 15.26 5.99 -1.61
CA LEU A 456 15.39 4.88 -0.66
C LEU A 456 15.30 5.30 0.82
N ASP A 457 15.64 6.54 1.16
CA ASP A 457 15.49 7.07 2.53
C ASP A 457 14.09 7.62 2.80
N VAL A 458 13.32 7.92 1.75
CA VAL A 458 11.91 8.31 1.84
C VAL A 458 11.01 7.08 1.96
N ALA A 459 11.40 5.96 1.35
CA ALA A 459 10.65 4.71 1.42
C ALA A 459 10.70 4.10 2.84
N SER A 460 9.52 3.97 3.45
CA SER A 460 9.34 3.31 4.75
C SER A 460 9.20 1.79 4.63
N THR A 461 8.75 1.31 3.46
CA THR A 461 8.62 -0.10 3.13
C THR A 461 9.22 -0.35 1.74
N LEU A 462 9.91 -1.49 1.60
CA LEU A 462 10.59 -1.82 0.36
C LEU A 462 10.57 -3.33 0.12
N GLU A 463 10.07 -3.76 -1.02
CA GLU A 463 10.00 -5.17 -1.38
C GLU A 463 10.43 -5.39 -2.83
N ILE A 464 11.29 -6.38 -3.05
CA ILE A 464 11.65 -6.87 -4.38
C ILE A 464 11.19 -8.32 -4.47
N SER A 465 10.35 -8.58 -5.47
CA SER A 465 9.85 -9.91 -5.74
C SER A 465 10.97 -10.88 -6.13
N PRO A 466 10.96 -12.13 -5.62
CA PRO A 466 11.89 -13.15 -6.09
C PRO A 466 11.77 -13.43 -7.60
N LEU A 467 10.59 -13.25 -8.21
CA LEU A 467 10.42 -13.39 -9.67
C LEU A 467 11.21 -12.34 -10.46
N LEU A 468 11.48 -11.18 -9.86
CA LEU A 468 12.31 -10.14 -10.46
C LEU A 468 13.80 -10.42 -10.20
N SER A 469 14.16 -10.68 -8.94
CA SER A 469 15.55 -10.83 -8.51
C SER A 469 15.70 -11.86 -7.39
N TYR A 470 16.62 -12.81 -7.57
CA TYR A 470 16.94 -13.84 -6.57
C TYR A 470 17.99 -13.37 -5.56
N ASN A 471 19.01 -12.64 -6.03
CA ASN A 471 20.17 -12.21 -5.22
C ASN A 471 20.69 -10.82 -5.66
N GLY A 472 19.79 -9.93 -6.09
CA GLY A 472 20.10 -8.55 -6.49
C GLY A 472 20.39 -8.34 -7.98
N GLU A 473 20.37 -9.39 -8.80
CA GLU A 473 20.51 -9.28 -10.25
C GLU A 473 19.27 -8.66 -10.92
N GLY A 474 19.43 -8.05 -12.10
CA GLY A 474 18.30 -7.55 -12.91
C GLY A 474 17.74 -6.17 -12.52
N LEU A 475 18.30 -5.48 -11.51
CA LEU A 475 17.69 -4.26 -10.95
C LEU A 475 18.12 -2.93 -11.60
N LYS A 476 18.95 -2.95 -12.65
CA LYS A 476 19.50 -1.72 -13.24
C LYS A 476 18.42 -0.84 -13.88
N SER A 477 17.46 -1.44 -14.59
CA SER A 477 16.31 -0.73 -15.19
C SER A 477 15.43 -0.09 -14.13
N GLU A 478 15.20 -0.81 -13.03
CA GLU A 478 14.34 -0.36 -11.93
C GLU A 478 14.92 0.88 -11.24
N VAL A 479 16.25 0.94 -11.06
CA VAL A 479 16.90 2.14 -10.52
C VAL A 479 16.65 3.36 -11.41
N SER A 480 16.82 3.21 -12.73
CA SER A 480 16.56 4.31 -13.67
C SER A 480 15.10 4.75 -13.66
N SER A 481 14.16 3.79 -13.60
CA SER A 481 12.72 4.05 -13.50
C SER A 481 12.39 4.84 -12.22
N LEU A 482 12.82 4.33 -11.06
CA LEU A 482 12.59 4.95 -9.75
C LEU A 482 13.23 6.34 -9.61
N LEU A 483 14.38 6.58 -10.23
CA LEU A 483 15.03 7.89 -10.22
C LEU A 483 14.14 8.96 -10.89
N SER A 484 13.43 8.58 -11.97
CA SER A 484 12.54 9.46 -12.72
C SER A 484 11.13 9.59 -12.11
N ALA A 485 10.68 8.58 -11.36
CA ALA A 485 9.36 8.57 -10.71
C ALA A 485 9.28 9.54 -9.51
N PRO A 486 8.10 9.98 -9.05
CA PRO A 486 7.94 10.66 -7.77
C PRO A 486 8.42 9.81 -6.59
N SER A 487 8.78 10.44 -5.47
CA SER A 487 9.16 9.71 -4.26
C SER A 487 7.95 9.05 -3.60
N GLN A 488 8.11 7.81 -3.13
CA GLN A 488 7.03 7.00 -2.58
C GLN A 488 7.41 6.48 -1.18
N THR A 489 6.43 6.31 -0.30
CA THR A 489 6.62 5.72 1.03
C THR A 489 6.70 4.20 1.01
N THR A 490 6.26 3.59 -0.09
CA THR A 490 6.28 2.16 -0.36
C THR A 490 6.92 1.96 -1.74
N ILE A 491 7.99 1.17 -1.82
CA ILE A 491 8.59 0.75 -3.08
C ILE A 491 8.37 -0.76 -3.20
N ARG A 492 7.57 -1.17 -4.18
CA ARG A 492 7.33 -2.58 -4.47
C ARG A 492 7.72 -2.84 -5.93
N LEU A 493 8.70 -3.72 -6.13
CA LEU A 493 9.18 -4.08 -7.47
C LEU A 493 8.80 -5.52 -7.80
N GLU A 494 8.18 -5.69 -8.96
CA GLU A 494 7.68 -6.96 -9.47
C GLU A 494 8.15 -7.19 -10.91
N SER A 495 8.13 -8.45 -11.35
CA SER A 495 8.61 -8.83 -12.68
C SER A 495 7.64 -8.37 -13.78
N THR A 496 8.18 -7.72 -14.81
CA THR A 496 7.45 -7.38 -16.05
C THR A 496 7.38 -8.55 -17.03
N GLU A 497 8.22 -9.57 -16.84
CA GLU A 497 8.29 -10.76 -17.70
C GLU A 497 7.38 -11.89 -17.20
N ALA A 498 7.18 -11.98 -15.89
CA ALA A 498 6.30 -13.00 -15.30
C ALA A 498 4.83 -12.63 -15.54
N GLN A 499 4.02 -13.59 -15.99
CA GLN A 499 2.57 -13.42 -16.08
C GLN A 499 1.94 -13.48 -14.68
N ALA A 500 1.01 -12.58 -14.41
CA ALA A 500 0.21 -12.62 -13.20
C ALA A 500 -0.85 -13.72 -13.26
N ARG A 501 -1.30 -14.16 -12.09
CA ARG A 501 -2.36 -15.15 -11.90
C ARG A 501 -3.17 -14.81 -10.65
N ALA A 502 -4.15 -15.64 -10.30
CA ALA A 502 -5.05 -15.36 -9.18
C ALA A 502 -4.32 -15.07 -7.85
N TRP A 503 -3.22 -15.78 -7.57
CA TRP A 503 -2.38 -15.60 -6.37
C TRP A 503 -1.50 -14.34 -6.38
N SER A 504 -1.45 -13.60 -7.50
CA SER A 504 -0.79 -12.29 -7.55
C SER A 504 -1.60 -11.22 -6.81
N ILE A 505 -2.88 -11.47 -6.52
CA ILE A 505 -3.75 -10.61 -5.73
C ILE A 505 -3.77 -11.10 -4.27
N PRO A 506 -3.42 -10.25 -3.28
CA PRO A 506 -3.54 -10.60 -1.87
C PRO A 506 -4.95 -11.08 -1.51
N SER A 507 -5.04 -12.16 -0.71
CA SER A 507 -6.33 -12.74 -0.32
C SER A 507 -7.22 -11.76 0.42
N SER A 508 -6.64 -10.81 1.16
CA SER A 508 -7.35 -9.73 1.87
C SER A 508 -8.12 -8.83 0.90
N ILE A 509 -7.46 -8.34 -0.15
CA ILE A 509 -8.04 -7.49 -1.20
C ILE A 509 -9.04 -8.29 -2.02
N ARG A 510 -8.67 -9.50 -2.46
CA ARG A 510 -9.56 -10.37 -3.24
C ARG A 510 -10.87 -10.62 -2.51
N SER A 511 -10.79 -11.05 -1.26
CA SER A 511 -11.97 -11.34 -0.43
C SER A 511 -12.86 -10.11 -0.23
N ALA A 512 -12.27 -8.92 0.01
CA ALA A 512 -13.03 -7.68 0.16
C ALA A 512 -13.83 -7.33 -1.11
N PHE A 513 -13.19 -7.41 -2.29
CA PHE A 513 -13.83 -7.09 -3.57
C PHE A 513 -14.82 -8.16 -4.01
N GLU A 514 -14.52 -9.45 -3.84
CA GLU A 514 -15.44 -10.55 -4.13
C GLU A 514 -16.68 -10.48 -3.24
N SER A 515 -16.52 -10.24 -1.94
CA SER A 515 -17.64 -10.08 -1.00
C SER A 515 -18.51 -8.87 -1.33
N ALA A 516 -17.92 -7.82 -1.91
CA ALA A 516 -18.64 -6.67 -2.44
C ALA A 516 -19.18 -6.87 -3.87
N GLY A 517 -19.04 -8.06 -4.46
CA GLY A 517 -19.48 -8.36 -5.82
C GLY A 517 -18.71 -7.61 -6.91
N GLN A 518 -17.50 -7.13 -6.63
CA GLN A 518 -16.61 -6.42 -7.55
C GLN A 518 -15.47 -7.32 -8.05
N ALA A 519 -15.65 -8.65 -8.06
CA ALA A 519 -14.63 -9.62 -8.47
C ALA A 519 -14.11 -9.41 -9.91
N HIS A 520 -14.90 -8.80 -10.78
CA HIS A 520 -14.56 -8.58 -12.19
C HIS A 520 -13.34 -7.68 -12.37
N VAL A 521 -12.94 -6.90 -11.36
CA VAL A 521 -11.70 -6.09 -11.41
C VAL A 521 -10.44 -6.96 -11.54
N PHE A 522 -10.50 -8.24 -11.16
CA PHE A 522 -9.39 -9.18 -11.26
C PHE A 522 -9.38 -10.01 -12.55
N LYS A 523 -10.39 -9.86 -13.43
CA LYS A 523 -10.58 -10.71 -14.62
C LYS A 523 -9.30 -10.89 -15.45
N PHE A 524 -8.59 -9.81 -15.77
CA PHE A 524 -7.40 -9.88 -16.62
C PHE A 524 -6.17 -10.45 -15.90
N VAL A 525 -6.13 -10.34 -14.58
CA VAL A 525 -5.11 -10.99 -13.74
C VAL A 525 -5.33 -12.49 -13.72
N ASP A 526 -6.58 -12.92 -13.50
CA ASP A 526 -6.95 -14.34 -13.46
C ASP A 526 -6.76 -15.01 -14.83
N ASP A 527 -7.09 -14.30 -15.92
CA ASP A 527 -6.85 -14.75 -17.30
C ASP A 527 -5.34 -14.82 -17.67
N GLY A 528 -4.44 -14.26 -16.85
CA GLY A 528 -3.02 -14.14 -17.17
C GLY A 528 -2.71 -13.20 -18.33
N LYS A 529 -3.55 -12.18 -18.52
CA LYS A 529 -3.41 -11.16 -19.58
C LYS A 529 -2.56 -9.95 -19.16
N VAL A 530 -2.06 -9.94 -17.93
CA VAL A 530 -1.18 -8.90 -17.38
C VAL A 530 0.06 -9.53 -16.75
N SER A 531 1.12 -8.74 -16.67
CA SER A 531 2.35 -9.08 -15.96
C SER A 531 2.17 -9.00 -14.44
N ALA A 532 3.07 -9.63 -13.68
CA ALA A 532 3.10 -9.53 -12.22
C ALA A 532 3.28 -8.08 -11.75
N HIS A 533 4.05 -7.28 -12.51
CA HIS A 533 4.17 -5.84 -12.31
C HIS A 533 2.83 -5.10 -12.43
N GLU A 534 2.12 -5.27 -13.55
CA GLU A 534 0.80 -4.66 -13.76
C GLU A 534 -0.22 -5.10 -12.69
N ALA A 535 -0.20 -6.38 -12.26
CA ALA A 535 -1.06 -6.83 -11.18
C ALA A 535 -0.72 -6.19 -9.83
N ALA A 536 0.57 -5.91 -9.57
CA ALA A 536 0.99 -5.18 -8.37
C ALA A 536 0.53 -3.72 -8.41
N GLU A 537 0.58 -3.05 -9.56
CA GLU A 537 0.01 -1.70 -9.72
C GLU A 537 -1.50 -1.69 -9.44
N LEU A 538 -2.23 -2.68 -9.97
CA LEU A 538 -3.66 -2.84 -9.66
C LEU A 538 -3.88 -3.03 -8.15
N VAL A 539 -3.07 -3.84 -7.49
CA VAL A 539 -3.16 -4.05 -6.04
C VAL A 539 -2.98 -2.74 -5.27
N GLU A 540 -2.01 -1.92 -5.63
CA GLU A 540 -1.83 -0.60 -4.99
C GLU A 540 -3.00 0.35 -5.30
N ASP A 541 -3.52 0.33 -6.53
CA ASP A 541 -4.70 1.10 -6.93
C ASP A 541 -5.96 0.72 -6.11
N LEU A 542 -6.06 -0.53 -5.63
CA LEU A 542 -7.22 -1.03 -4.89
C LEU A 542 -7.03 -0.99 -3.36
N ARG A 543 -5.79 -0.91 -2.86
CA ARG A 543 -5.45 -1.11 -1.43
C ARG A 543 -6.20 -0.19 -0.48
N ASP A 544 -6.41 1.06 -0.88
CA ASP A 544 -7.06 2.09 -0.06
C ASP A 544 -8.59 2.20 -0.30
N LEU A 545 -9.17 1.30 -1.09
CA LEU A 545 -10.60 1.30 -1.37
C LEU A 545 -11.36 0.32 -0.48
N ASP A 546 -12.45 0.79 0.13
CA ASP A 546 -13.48 -0.07 0.73
C ASP A 546 -14.58 -0.32 -0.33
N PRO A 547 -14.59 -1.47 -1.03
CA PRO A 547 -15.57 -1.73 -2.07
C PRO A 547 -16.99 -1.84 -1.52
N ALA A 548 -17.18 -2.22 -0.25
CA ALA A 548 -18.51 -2.25 0.37
C ALA A 548 -19.02 -0.83 0.66
N ALA A 549 -18.16 0.09 1.10
CA ALA A 549 -18.50 1.51 1.22
C ALA A 549 -18.81 2.15 -0.14
N LEU A 550 -18.03 1.82 -1.18
CA LEU A 550 -18.28 2.30 -2.53
C LEU A 550 -19.62 1.82 -3.10
N ASN A 551 -20.00 0.55 -2.86
CA ASN A 551 -21.33 0.05 -3.26
C ASN A 551 -22.45 0.81 -2.55
N ARG A 552 -22.36 0.98 -1.22
CA ARG A 552 -23.35 1.75 -0.45
C ARG A 552 -23.45 3.19 -0.96
N LEU A 553 -22.32 3.81 -1.28
CA LEU A 553 -22.27 5.15 -1.85
C LEU A 553 -22.99 5.21 -3.20
N TYR A 554 -22.68 4.28 -4.11
CA TYR A 554 -23.31 4.21 -5.42
C TYR A 554 -24.83 3.98 -5.31
N GLU A 555 -25.26 3.00 -4.52
CA GLU A 555 -26.69 2.67 -4.35
C GLU A 555 -27.49 3.84 -3.79
N ARG A 556 -26.94 4.51 -2.76
CA ARG A 556 -27.57 5.67 -2.15
C ARG A 556 -27.69 6.82 -3.16
N SER A 557 -26.61 7.13 -3.88
CA SER A 557 -26.59 8.17 -4.92
C SER A 557 -27.53 7.90 -6.08
N ALA A 558 -27.53 6.68 -6.62
CA ALA A 558 -28.44 6.28 -7.70
C ALA A 558 -29.91 6.35 -7.25
N THR A 559 -30.19 5.98 -6.00
CA THR A 559 -31.54 6.08 -5.43
C THR A 559 -31.97 7.53 -5.26
N ALA A 560 -31.09 8.40 -4.75
CA ALA A 560 -31.38 9.82 -4.55
C ALA A 560 -31.65 10.54 -5.87
N ASP A 561 -30.86 10.26 -6.91
CA ASP A 561 -31.06 10.80 -8.26
C ASP A 561 -32.43 10.39 -8.83
N ALA A 562 -32.79 9.10 -8.71
CA ALA A 562 -34.08 8.59 -9.17
C ALA A 562 -35.29 9.18 -8.41
N HIS A 563 -35.14 9.49 -7.12
CA HIS A 563 -36.19 10.13 -6.33
C HIS A 563 -36.37 11.61 -6.69
N THR A 564 -35.27 12.30 -6.99
CA THR A 564 -35.28 13.72 -7.40
C THR A 564 -36.04 13.89 -8.71
N GLN A 565 -35.94 12.93 -9.64
CA GLN A 565 -36.68 12.96 -10.91
C GLN A 565 -38.19 12.67 -10.78
N LYS A 566 -38.68 12.13 -9.64
CA LYS A 566 -40.07 11.64 -9.49
C LYS A 566 -40.97 12.50 -8.59
N LYS A 567 -40.44 13.39 -7.75
CA LYS A 567 -41.24 14.24 -6.87
C LYS A 567 -41.49 15.60 -7.49
N HIS A 568 -42.72 16.12 -7.33
CA HIS A 568 -42.98 17.55 -7.50
C HIS A 568 -42.23 18.27 -6.38
N VAL A 569 -41.15 18.97 -6.73
CA VAL A 569 -40.31 19.69 -5.78
C VAL A 569 -40.89 21.10 -5.59
N ASP A 570 -41.05 21.54 -4.35
CA ASP A 570 -41.38 22.94 -4.06
C ASP A 570 -40.10 23.77 -4.15
N ILE A 571 -39.93 24.43 -5.30
CA ILE A 571 -38.83 25.34 -5.58
C ILE A 571 -39.36 26.76 -5.51
N GLN A 572 -38.77 27.56 -4.64
CA GLN A 572 -39.18 28.95 -4.38
C GLN A 572 -38.03 29.90 -4.72
N PRO A 573 -38.32 31.06 -5.33
CA PRO A 573 -37.32 32.11 -5.50
C PRO A 573 -36.90 32.66 -4.13
N LEU A 574 -35.82 33.44 -4.11
CA LEU A 574 -35.35 34.06 -2.89
C LEU A 574 -36.27 35.23 -2.50
N ASN A 575 -36.41 35.44 -1.19
CA ASN A 575 -37.05 36.62 -0.64
C ASN A 575 -36.04 37.77 -0.47
N ASP A 576 -36.55 39.00 -0.44
CA ASP A 576 -35.74 40.22 -0.34
C ASP A 576 -34.83 40.27 0.90
N ASP A 577 -35.15 39.56 1.99
CA ASP A 577 -34.36 39.57 3.24
C ASP A 577 -33.01 38.84 3.14
N VAL A 578 -32.79 38.09 2.06
CA VAL A 578 -31.59 37.28 1.83
C VAL A 578 -30.69 37.88 0.76
N VAL A 579 -31.26 38.67 -0.16
CA VAL A 579 -30.59 39.14 -1.37
C VAL A 579 -30.42 40.64 -1.34
N ASP A 580 -29.17 41.09 -1.40
CA ASP A 580 -28.84 42.49 -1.64
C ASP A 580 -28.29 42.67 -3.05
N LEU A 581 -28.68 43.76 -3.72
CA LEU A 581 -28.15 44.13 -5.02
C LEU A 581 -27.17 45.29 -4.87
N LEU A 582 -25.90 45.05 -5.24
CA LEU A 582 -24.86 46.05 -5.10
C LEU A 582 -25.17 47.33 -5.90
N SER A 583 -25.87 47.24 -7.04
CA SER A 583 -26.32 48.42 -7.79
C SER A 583 -27.33 49.29 -7.05
N LEU A 584 -28.12 48.72 -6.13
CA LEU A 584 -29.13 49.44 -5.35
C LEU A 584 -28.64 49.85 -3.96
N THR A 585 -27.51 49.30 -3.50
CA THR A 585 -26.89 49.67 -2.22
C THR A 585 -26.33 51.10 -2.26
N SER A 586 -26.58 51.86 -1.19
CA SER A 586 -26.06 53.22 -1.04
C SER A 586 -24.53 53.26 -0.96
N THR A 587 -23.95 54.41 -1.31
CA THR A 587 -22.49 54.60 -1.28
C THR A 587 -21.94 54.44 0.15
N GLU A 588 -22.66 54.91 1.16
CA GLU A 588 -22.27 54.81 2.57
C GLU A 588 -22.21 53.35 3.04
N ALA A 589 -23.18 52.53 2.64
CA ALA A 589 -23.18 51.11 2.98
C ALA A 589 -22.04 50.36 2.27
N LYS A 590 -21.77 50.68 1.00
CA LYS A 590 -20.61 50.13 0.26
C LYS A 590 -19.28 50.47 0.92
N GLU A 591 -19.10 51.73 1.34
CA GLU A 591 -17.89 52.18 2.04
C GLU A 591 -17.76 51.50 3.40
N LYS A 592 -18.86 51.33 4.13
CA LYS A 592 -18.87 50.58 5.39
C LYS A 592 -18.43 49.13 5.19
N TRP A 593 -18.97 48.44 4.18
CA TRP A 593 -18.57 47.08 3.85
C TRP A 593 -17.10 47.01 3.42
N LEU A 594 -16.64 47.95 2.60
CA LEU A 594 -15.22 48.06 2.24
C LEU A 594 -14.33 48.19 3.48
N GLU A 595 -14.67 49.07 4.42
CA GLU A 595 -13.90 49.29 5.64
C GLU A 595 -13.87 48.03 6.53
N SER A 596 -15.03 47.40 6.77
CA SER A 596 -15.12 46.17 7.57
C SER A 596 -14.36 45.00 6.94
N GLY A 597 -14.39 44.87 5.61
CA GLY A 597 -13.61 43.86 4.90
C GLY A 597 -12.10 44.11 4.96
N LEU A 598 -11.65 45.35 4.75
CA LEU A 598 -10.25 45.70 4.87
C LEU A 598 -9.74 45.56 6.31
N ASP A 599 -10.54 45.86 7.33
CA ASP A 599 -10.20 45.61 8.75
C ASP A 599 -9.98 44.11 8.99
N ALA A 600 -10.85 43.26 8.45
CA ALA A 600 -10.69 41.81 8.56
C ALA A 600 -9.39 41.33 7.90
N VAL A 601 -9.02 41.88 6.75
CA VAL A 601 -7.71 41.60 6.10
C VAL A 601 -6.56 42.09 6.97
N ALA A 602 -6.62 43.33 7.47
CA ALA A 602 -5.60 43.93 8.33
C ALA A 602 -5.31 43.09 9.58
N ARG A 603 -6.34 42.42 10.12
CA ARG A 603 -6.26 41.58 11.32
C ARG A 603 -5.90 40.11 11.02
N GLY A 604 -5.63 39.77 9.76
CA GLY A 604 -5.28 38.41 9.34
C GLY A 604 -6.44 37.41 9.41
N LEU A 605 -7.69 37.89 9.35
CA LEU A 605 -8.88 37.04 9.50
C LEU A 605 -9.38 36.46 8.17
N VAL A 606 -8.80 36.84 7.04
CA VAL A 606 -9.28 36.50 5.70
C VAL A 606 -8.33 35.52 5.00
N GLY A 607 -8.88 34.50 4.37
CA GLY A 607 -8.18 33.64 3.41
C GLY A 607 -8.90 33.59 2.06
N ALA A 608 -8.17 33.23 1.00
CA ALA A 608 -8.73 33.05 -0.34
C ALA A 608 -8.35 31.68 -0.91
N LEU A 609 -9.32 30.96 -1.49
CA LEU A 609 -9.14 29.62 -2.02
C LEU A 609 -9.68 29.52 -3.44
N VAL A 610 -8.81 29.15 -4.38
CA VAL A 610 -9.19 28.90 -5.77
C VAL A 610 -9.41 27.39 -6.02
N LEU A 611 -10.53 27.06 -6.64
CA LEU A 611 -10.86 25.71 -7.12
C LEU A 611 -10.14 25.47 -8.46
N GLY A 612 -8.89 25.03 -8.40
CA GLY A 612 -7.98 24.82 -9.53
C GLY A 612 -7.90 23.38 -10.05
N GLY A 613 -8.83 22.50 -9.69
CA GLY A 613 -8.82 21.08 -10.11
C GLY A 613 -9.11 20.85 -11.61
N GLY A 614 -9.56 21.87 -12.33
CA GLY A 614 -9.92 21.75 -13.75
C GLY A 614 -8.73 21.81 -14.72
N GLN A 615 -8.72 20.90 -15.69
CA GLN A 615 -7.80 20.92 -16.83
C GLN A 615 -8.26 21.88 -17.94
N GLY A 616 -7.31 22.43 -18.68
CA GLY A 616 -7.54 23.37 -19.79
C GLY A 616 -7.94 22.72 -21.13
N THR A 617 -8.23 21.41 -21.16
CA THR A 617 -8.38 20.64 -22.41
C THR A 617 -9.46 21.19 -23.35
N ARG A 618 -10.60 21.69 -22.81
CA ARG A 618 -11.65 22.35 -23.61
C ARG A 618 -11.20 23.65 -24.29
N LEU A 619 -10.12 24.26 -23.79
CA LEU A 619 -9.50 25.47 -24.34
C LEU A 619 -8.42 25.16 -25.38
N GLY A 620 -8.16 23.87 -25.66
CA GLY A 620 -7.02 23.43 -26.47
C GLY A 620 -5.67 23.53 -25.75
N PHE A 621 -5.67 23.60 -24.41
CA PHE A 621 -4.47 23.70 -23.59
C PHE A 621 -4.30 22.45 -22.73
N ALA A 622 -3.11 21.85 -22.79
CA ALA A 622 -2.81 20.60 -22.12
C ALA A 622 -2.58 20.75 -20.60
N GLY A 623 -2.38 21.99 -20.11
CA GLY A 623 -2.08 22.26 -18.70
C GLY A 623 -3.28 22.69 -17.84
N PRO A 624 -3.03 22.97 -16.55
CA PRO A 624 -4.04 23.42 -15.59
C PRO A 624 -4.65 24.74 -16.03
N LYS A 625 -5.98 24.88 -15.94
CA LYS A 625 -6.67 26.07 -16.47
C LYS A 625 -6.13 27.40 -15.91
N GLY A 626 -5.69 27.43 -14.65
CA GLY A 626 -5.14 28.65 -14.05
C GLY A 626 -3.83 29.14 -14.67
N MET A 627 -3.12 28.28 -15.41
CA MET A 627 -1.91 28.61 -16.16
C MET A 627 -2.20 29.14 -17.57
N TYR A 628 -3.47 29.25 -17.96
CA TYR A 628 -3.85 29.71 -19.29
C TYR A 628 -3.65 31.23 -19.42
N ASP A 629 -2.94 31.65 -20.48
CA ASP A 629 -2.88 33.04 -20.94
C ASP A 629 -4.05 33.29 -21.91
N ILE A 630 -4.94 34.20 -21.53
CA ILE A 630 -6.12 34.53 -22.36
C ILE A 630 -5.82 35.52 -23.50
N GLY A 631 -4.58 36.03 -23.59
CA GLY A 631 -4.13 36.97 -24.61
C GLY A 631 -4.34 38.44 -24.22
N LEU A 632 -4.16 38.77 -22.93
CA LEU A 632 -4.11 40.16 -22.47
C LEU A 632 -2.78 40.82 -22.87
N PRO A 633 -2.69 42.16 -22.99
CA PRO A 633 -1.44 42.86 -23.28
C PRO A 633 -0.24 42.43 -22.41
N SER A 634 -0.46 42.10 -21.14
CA SER A 634 0.56 41.63 -20.21
C SER A 634 0.95 40.15 -20.35
N HIS A 635 0.17 39.36 -21.09
CA HIS A 635 0.27 37.90 -21.16
C HIS A 635 0.17 37.18 -19.79
N LYS A 636 -0.36 37.86 -18.77
CA LYS A 636 -0.53 37.27 -17.44
C LYS A 636 -1.56 36.15 -17.45
N THR A 637 -1.22 35.06 -16.77
CA THR A 637 -2.12 33.93 -16.58
C THR A 637 -3.16 34.22 -15.49
N LEU A 638 -4.20 33.41 -15.41
CA LEU A 638 -5.26 33.57 -14.40
C LEU A 638 -4.68 33.49 -12.97
N PHE A 639 -3.75 32.58 -12.69
CA PHE A 639 -3.08 32.49 -11.39
C PHE A 639 -2.27 33.73 -11.04
N ASP A 640 -1.55 34.33 -12.01
CA ASP A 640 -0.84 35.59 -11.80
C ASP A 640 -1.84 36.70 -11.43
N ILE A 641 -2.91 36.88 -12.23
CA ILE A 641 -3.95 37.88 -11.97
C ILE A 641 -4.56 37.73 -10.56
N PHE A 642 -4.86 36.50 -10.13
CA PHE A 642 -5.40 36.24 -8.80
C PHE A 642 -4.40 36.57 -7.69
N ALA A 643 -3.13 36.19 -7.84
CA ALA A 643 -2.08 36.49 -6.87
C ALA A 643 -1.84 38.01 -6.75
N GLN A 644 -1.84 38.74 -7.87
CA GLN A 644 -1.70 40.21 -7.87
C GLN A 644 -2.87 40.90 -7.17
N ARG A 645 -4.09 40.37 -7.32
CA ARG A 645 -5.28 40.87 -6.59
C ARG A 645 -5.15 40.65 -5.08
N VAL A 646 -4.64 39.50 -4.64
CA VAL A 646 -4.36 39.23 -3.23
C VAL A 646 -3.35 40.23 -2.68
N LEU A 647 -2.21 40.41 -3.37
CA LEU A 647 -1.19 41.40 -3.00
C LEU A 647 -1.76 42.81 -2.90
N LYS A 648 -2.59 43.21 -3.86
CA LYS A 648 -3.23 44.53 -3.86
C LYS A 648 -4.15 44.73 -2.66
N VAL A 649 -4.97 43.74 -2.30
CA VAL A 649 -5.85 43.82 -1.12
C VAL A 649 -5.03 43.92 0.17
N GLN A 650 -3.91 43.18 0.29
CA GLN A 650 -3.00 43.30 1.43
C GLN A 650 -2.40 44.72 1.54
N GLN A 651 -1.94 45.28 0.42
CA GLN A 651 -1.39 46.65 0.36
C GLN A 651 -2.46 47.70 0.64
N TRP A 652 -3.69 47.47 0.19
CA TRP A 652 -4.81 48.37 0.43
C TRP A 652 -5.14 48.42 1.92
N ALA A 653 -5.25 47.26 2.58
CA ALA A 653 -5.46 47.20 4.02
C ALA A 653 -4.29 47.83 4.80
N GLN A 654 -3.04 47.54 4.41
CA GLN A 654 -1.86 48.15 5.02
C GLN A 654 -1.92 49.69 4.98
N SER A 655 -2.21 50.25 3.80
CA SER A 655 -2.25 51.69 3.59
C SER A 655 -3.46 52.33 4.26
N ARG A 656 -4.63 51.65 4.23
CA ARG A 656 -5.89 52.16 4.80
C ARG A 656 -5.82 52.30 6.32
N PHE A 657 -5.07 51.41 6.99
CA PHE A 657 -4.93 51.38 8.46
C PHE A 657 -3.52 51.75 8.96
N ASN A 658 -2.64 52.25 8.09
CA ASN A 658 -1.25 52.62 8.42
C ASN A 658 -0.47 51.53 9.18
N LEU A 659 -0.57 50.28 8.73
CA LEU A 659 0.11 49.15 9.36
C LEU A 659 1.62 49.17 9.04
N SER A 660 2.46 48.83 10.02
CA SER A 660 3.91 48.76 9.84
C SER A 660 4.36 47.59 8.96
N GLU A 661 3.56 46.53 8.91
CA GLU A 661 3.83 45.31 8.15
C GLU A 661 2.68 45.03 7.19
N LEU A 662 2.99 44.33 6.09
CA LEU A 662 1.98 43.90 5.13
C LEU A 662 1.16 42.75 5.75
N PRO A 663 -0.16 42.92 5.94
CA PRO A 663 -1.00 41.87 6.52
C PRO A 663 -0.97 40.64 5.61
N GLN A 664 -0.82 39.44 6.17
CA GLN A 664 -0.74 38.20 5.39
C GLN A 664 -2.13 37.63 5.15
N LEU A 665 -2.44 37.34 3.88
CA LEU A 665 -3.70 36.74 3.45
C LEU A 665 -3.39 35.37 2.84
N PRO A 666 -3.68 34.25 3.54
CA PRO A 666 -3.40 32.93 3.02
C PRO A 666 -4.11 32.66 1.69
N PHE A 667 -3.35 32.25 0.67
CA PHE A 667 -3.85 31.91 -0.65
C PHE A 667 -3.72 30.41 -0.91
N MET A 668 -4.86 29.74 -1.04
CA MET A 668 -4.94 28.29 -1.20
C MET A 668 -5.34 27.91 -2.62
N VAL A 669 -4.68 26.88 -3.15
CA VAL A 669 -4.95 26.34 -4.48
C VAL A 669 -5.33 24.87 -4.33
N MET A 670 -6.61 24.57 -4.52
CA MET A 670 -7.08 23.18 -4.60
C MET A 670 -6.82 22.64 -6.01
N THR A 671 -6.10 21.54 -6.12
CA THR A 671 -5.77 20.91 -7.41
C THR A 671 -6.42 19.52 -7.51
N SER A 672 -6.37 18.90 -8.69
CA SER A 672 -6.59 17.47 -8.88
C SER A 672 -5.28 16.70 -8.77
N GLU A 673 -5.37 15.37 -8.78
CA GLU A 673 -4.20 14.49 -8.88
C GLU A 673 -3.42 14.74 -10.17
N MET A 674 -4.12 14.86 -11.30
CA MET A 674 -3.53 15.04 -12.63
C MET A 674 -2.76 16.36 -12.83
N ASN A 675 -3.00 17.38 -12.01
CA ASN A 675 -2.49 18.73 -12.26
C ASN A 675 -1.75 19.36 -11.07
N HIS A 676 -1.56 18.61 -9.98
CA HIS A 676 -0.93 19.13 -8.76
C HIS A 676 0.52 19.55 -8.98
N ASP A 677 1.33 18.64 -9.49
CA ASP A 677 2.79 18.82 -9.52
C ASP A 677 3.19 19.91 -10.53
N GLU A 678 2.49 19.98 -11.66
CA GLU A 678 2.64 21.06 -12.65
C GLU A 678 2.26 22.42 -12.04
N THR A 679 1.13 22.49 -11.33
CA THR A 679 0.68 23.74 -10.68
C THR A 679 1.69 24.21 -9.62
N VAL A 680 2.16 23.31 -8.75
CA VAL A 680 3.15 23.63 -7.71
C VAL A 680 4.45 24.11 -8.33
N SER A 681 4.92 23.43 -9.38
CA SER A 681 6.15 23.78 -10.09
C SER A 681 6.03 25.14 -10.77
N TYR A 682 4.87 25.43 -11.36
CA TYR A 682 4.60 26.71 -12.02
C TYR A 682 4.67 27.89 -11.04
N PHE A 683 4.04 27.79 -9.86
CA PHE A 683 4.13 28.83 -8.83
C PHE A 683 5.57 29.03 -8.34
N LYS A 684 6.31 27.94 -8.09
CA LYS A 684 7.72 28.02 -7.68
C LYS A 684 8.58 28.72 -8.73
N HIS A 685 8.41 28.37 -10.00
CA HIS A 685 9.17 28.96 -11.11
C HIS A 685 8.93 30.46 -11.26
N HIS A 686 7.73 30.93 -10.95
CA HIS A 686 7.36 32.35 -11.04
C HIS A 686 7.50 33.10 -9.72
N GLY A 687 8.24 32.57 -8.75
CA GLY A 687 8.46 33.21 -7.44
C GLY A 687 7.15 33.50 -6.70
N TYR A 688 6.17 32.59 -6.81
CA TYR A 688 4.82 32.71 -6.27
C TYR A 688 4.11 34.02 -6.67
N PHE A 689 4.47 34.61 -7.81
CA PHE A 689 3.93 35.88 -8.33
C PHE A 689 4.07 37.06 -7.37
N GLY A 690 5.09 37.03 -6.51
CA GLY A 690 5.36 38.06 -5.49
C GLY A 690 4.73 37.78 -4.13
N LEU A 691 3.91 36.74 -4.00
CA LEU A 691 3.46 36.25 -2.70
C LEU A 691 4.64 35.59 -1.95
N ALA A 692 4.70 35.68 -0.61
CA ALA A 692 5.58 34.83 0.18
C ALA A 692 5.24 33.34 0.00
N ALA A 693 6.26 32.48 0.03
CA ALA A 693 6.07 31.05 -0.23
C ALA A 693 5.21 30.35 0.83
N ASP A 694 5.25 30.82 2.08
CA ASP A 694 4.53 30.27 3.23
C ASP A 694 3.08 30.74 3.37
N GLN A 695 2.68 31.80 2.65
CA GLN A 695 1.27 32.18 2.52
C GLN A 695 0.54 31.41 1.40
N VAL A 696 1.24 30.69 0.52
CA VAL A 696 0.62 29.89 -0.55
C VAL A 696 0.55 28.41 -0.14
N ARG A 697 -0.65 27.82 -0.18
CA ARG A 697 -0.86 26.41 0.19
C ARG A 697 -1.57 25.62 -0.91
N PHE A 698 -0.94 24.54 -1.36
CA PHE A 698 -1.52 23.61 -2.33
C PHE A 698 -2.08 22.38 -1.62
N PHE A 699 -3.20 21.85 -2.10
CA PHE A 699 -3.73 20.58 -1.64
C PHE A 699 -4.58 19.91 -2.74
N ARG A 700 -4.64 18.57 -2.72
CA ARG A 700 -5.35 17.78 -3.74
C ARG A 700 -6.77 17.46 -3.29
N GLN A 701 -7.73 17.56 -4.20
CA GLN A 701 -9.04 16.94 -4.02
C GLN A 701 -8.97 15.41 -4.20
N GLY A 702 -10.05 14.70 -3.84
CA GLY A 702 -10.10 13.24 -3.97
C GLY A 702 -10.45 12.79 -5.38
N THR A 703 -10.33 11.49 -5.60
CA THR A 703 -10.89 10.79 -6.75
C THR A 703 -11.82 9.68 -6.28
N LEU A 704 -12.80 9.35 -7.11
CA LEU A 704 -13.64 8.18 -6.95
C LEU A 704 -13.50 7.28 -8.17
N PRO A 705 -13.65 5.96 -8.00
CA PRO A 705 -13.83 5.05 -9.13
C PRO A 705 -15.04 5.47 -9.97
N CYS A 706 -14.94 5.25 -11.27
CA CYS A 706 -16.07 5.31 -12.18
C CYS A 706 -16.87 4.01 -12.11
N PHE A 707 -18.19 4.07 -12.31
CA PHE A 707 -19.07 2.92 -12.19
C PHE A 707 -19.85 2.66 -13.48
N THR A 708 -20.26 1.42 -13.73
CA THR A 708 -21.30 1.12 -14.71
C THR A 708 -22.67 1.57 -14.21
N ASP A 709 -23.71 1.48 -15.04
CA ASP A 709 -25.10 1.75 -14.65
C ASP A 709 -25.62 0.72 -13.60
N GLU A 710 -24.93 -0.40 -13.42
CA GLU A 710 -25.20 -1.44 -12.41
C GLU A 710 -24.32 -1.30 -11.15
N GLY A 711 -23.50 -0.25 -11.06
CA GLY A 711 -22.62 0.00 -9.91
C GLY A 711 -21.33 -0.83 -9.89
N LYS A 712 -20.90 -1.39 -11.03
CA LYS A 712 -19.61 -2.09 -11.12
C LYS A 712 -18.46 -1.10 -11.36
N ILE A 713 -17.34 -1.25 -10.66
CA ILE A 713 -16.16 -0.42 -10.89
C ILE A 713 -15.66 -0.61 -12.33
N ILE A 714 -15.42 0.47 -13.07
CA ILE A 714 -14.91 0.40 -14.43
C ILE A 714 -13.38 0.28 -14.40
N LEU A 715 -12.84 -0.68 -15.15
CA LEU A 715 -11.42 -0.77 -15.47
C LEU A 715 -11.14 0.08 -16.72
N GLU A 716 -10.14 0.98 -16.67
CA GLU A 716 -9.70 1.79 -17.82
C GLU A 716 -8.72 1.00 -18.70
N THR A 717 -7.81 0.25 -18.06
CA THR A 717 -6.89 -0.70 -18.68
C THR A 717 -7.06 -2.07 -18.01
N LYS A 718 -6.32 -3.08 -18.45
CA LYS A 718 -6.35 -4.42 -17.83
C LYS A 718 -5.92 -4.43 -16.35
N SER A 719 -5.21 -3.39 -15.90
CA SER A 719 -4.55 -3.32 -14.59
C SER A 719 -4.77 -2.00 -13.84
N SER A 720 -5.64 -1.11 -14.34
CA SER A 720 -5.96 0.13 -13.64
C SER A 720 -7.45 0.46 -13.72
N ILE A 721 -7.98 0.94 -12.60
CA ILE A 721 -9.37 1.36 -12.52
C ILE A 721 -9.55 2.77 -13.10
N SER A 722 -10.68 3.00 -13.76
CA SER A 722 -11.03 4.36 -14.18
C SER A 722 -11.39 5.19 -12.96
N ARG A 723 -10.73 6.35 -12.82
CA ARG A 723 -10.96 7.31 -11.73
C ARG A 723 -11.39 8.65 -12.29
N ALA A 724 -12.19 9.37 -11.52
CA ALA A 724 -12.50 10.75 -11.82
C ALA A 724 -12.57 11.58 -10.54
N SER A 725 -12.38 12.90 -10.68
CA SER A 725 -12.45 13.83 -9.55
C SER A 725 -13.80 13.74 -8.83
N ASP A 726 -13.80 13.82 -7.51
CA ASP A 726 -15.00 13.74 -6.65
C ASP A 726 -15.95 14.97 -6.71
N GLY A 727 -15.81 15.80 -7.76
CA GLY A 727 -16.53 17.06 -7.93
C GLY A 727 -15.88 18.24 -7.19
N ASN A 728 -16.44 19.45 -7.30
CA ASN A 728 -15.90 20.60 -6.57
C ASN A 728 -16.34 20.63 -5.09
N GLY A 729 -17.38 19.86 -4.72
CA GLY A 729 -17.73 19.56 -3.33
C GLY A 729 -16.68 18.70 -2.62
N GLY A 730 -15.76 18.06 -3.36
CA GLY A 730 -14.58 17.40 -2.80
C GLY A 730 -13.68 18.31 -1.95
N ILE A 731 -13.89 19.64 -1.98
CA ILE A 731 -13.21 20.61 -1.13
C ILE A 731 -13.28 20.27 0.36
N TYR A 732 -14.43 19.86 0.90
CA TYR A 732 -14.60 19.65 2.34
C TYR A 732 -13.78 18.48 2.88
N PRO A 733 -13.89 17.25 2.31
CA PRO A 733 -13.01 16.17 2.73
C PRO A 733 -11.54 16.48 2.40
N ALA A 734 -11.24 17.18 1.31
CA ALA A 734 -9.88 17.56 0.96
C ALA A 734 -9.24 18.50 1.98
N LEU A 735 -9.95 19.53 2.46
CA LEU A 735 -9.49 20.45 3.51
C LEU A 735 -9.13 19.72 4.81
N LYS A 736 -9.91 18.70 5.18
CA LYS A 736 -9.68 17.87 6.37
C LYS A 736 -8.47 16.94 6.17
N ARG A 737 -8.47 16.14 5.09
CA ARG A 737 -7.38 15.18 4.79
C ARG A 737 -6.02 15.84 4.61
N SER A 738 -5.95 17.03 4.00
CA SER A 738 -4.69 17.75 3.76
C SER A 738 -4.17 18.53 4.99
N GLY A 739 -4.93 18.57 6.07
CA GLY A 739 -4.68 19.44 7.22
C GLY A 739 -4.82 20.94 6.91
N THR A 740 -5.34 21.34 5.75
CA THR A 740 -5.56 22.75 5.39
C THR A 740 -6.59 23.41 6.31
N LEU A 741 -7.58 22.66 6.80
CA LEU A 741 -8.54 23.16 7.79
C LEU A 741 -7.84 23.58 9.10
N GLY A 742 -6.92 22.75 9.61
CA GLY A 742 -6.12 23.08 10.79
C GLY A 742 -5.11 24.20 10.56
N TYR A 743 -4.62 24.35 9.32
CA TYR A 743 -3.79 25.49 8.93
C TYR A 743 -4.57 26.81 9.00
N LEU A 744 -5.84 26.85 8.55
CA LEU A 744 -6.68 28.05 8.64
C LEU A 744 -6.85 28.50 10.10
N GLU A 745 -7.06 27.57 11.03
CA GLU A 745 -7.12 27.85 12.47
C GLU A 745 -5.80 28.43 12.99
N LYS A 746 -4.67 27.80 12.62
CA LYS A 746 -3.33 28.24 13.03
C LYS A 746 -3.01 29.65 12.54
N MET A 747 -3.50 30.02 11.36
CA MET A 747 -3.30 31.35 10.76
C MET A 747 -4.34 32.39 11.23
N ASN A 748 -5.22 32.04 12.17
CA ASN A 748 -6.29 32.91 12.68
C ASN A 748 -7.31 33.36 11.60
N VAL A 749 -7.45 32.61 10.50
CA VAL A 749 -8.45 32.91 9.47
C VAL A 749 -9.84 32.60 10.01
N GLN A 750 -10.77 33.55 9.90
CA GLN A 750 -12.18 33.39 10.27
C GLN A 750 -13.11 33.37 9.05
N TYR A 751 -12.67 33.95 7.93
CA TYR A 751 -13.47 34.17 6.74
C TYR A 751 -12.73 33.65 5.51
N LEU A 752 -13.32 32.68 4.81
CA LEU A 752 -12.73 32.09 3.62
C LEU A 752 -13.55 32.48 2.39
N HIS A 753 -12.91 33.19 1.45
CA HIS A 753 -13.48 33.40 0.12
C HIS A 753 -13.04 32.26 -0.81
N VAL A 754 -14.00 31.47 -1.28
CA VAL A 754 -13.77 30.36 -2.21
C VAL A 754 -14.31 30.73 -3.60
N PHE A 755 -13.51 30.52 -4.65
CA PHE A 755 -13.91 30.89 -6.01
C PHE A 755 -13.39 29.93 -7.09
N SER A 756 -14.06 29.93 -8.25
CA SER A 756 -13.65 29.14 -9.42
C SER A 756 -12.46 29.76 -10.17
N VAL A 757 -11.53 28.93 -10.64
CA VAL A 757 -10.34 29.37 -11.40
C VAL A 757 -10.67 30.01 -12.75
N ASP A 758 -11.86 29.75 -13.31
CA ASP A 758 -12.19 30.12 -14.69
C ASP A 758 -12.64 31.57 -14.88
N ASN A 759 -12.84 32.36 -13.82
CA ASN A 759 -13.36 33.73 -13.92
C ASN A 759 -12.24 34.78 -13.82
N VAL A 760 -11.85 35.38 -14.95
CA VAL A 760 -10.78 36.40 -14.97
C VAL A 760 -11.17 37.69 -14.26
N LEU A 761 -12.47 37.99 -14.11
CA LEU A 761 -12.98 39.16 -13.39
C LEU A 761 -13.17 38.92 -11.89
N CYS A 762 -12.84 37.72 -11.38
CA CYS A 762 -13.02 37.40 -9.98
C CYS A 762 -12.27 38.37 -9.05
N LYS A 763 -13.00 39.13 -8.24
CA LYS A 763 -12.44 39.97 -7.17
C LYS A 763 -11.97 39.08 -6.01
N VAL A 764 -10.75 38.58 -6.12
CA VAL A 764 -10.14 37.67 -5.12
C VAL A 764 -10.02 38.39 -3.78
N ALA A 765 -10.49 37.73 -2.72
CA ALA A 765 -10.64 38.32 -1.38
C ALA A 765 -11.36 39.69 -1.37
N ASP A 766 -12.43 39.85 -2.16
CA ASP A 766 -13.20 41.10 -2.25
C ASP A 766 -13.59 41.67 -0.88
N PRO A 767 -12.99 42.81 -0.46
CA PRO A 767 -13.30 43.41 0.82
C PRO A 767 -14.76 43.86 0.94
N VAL A 768 -15.41 44.27 -0.16
CA VAL A 768 -16.82 44.67 -0.12
C VAL A 768 -17.71 43.47 0.16
N PHE A 769 -17.50 42.35 -0.52
CA PHE A 769 -18.26 41.12 -0.26
C PHE A 769 -17.98 40.53 1.13
N ILE A 770 -16.72 40.52 1.57
CA ILE A 770 -16.35 40.04 2.91
C ILE A 770 -17.00 40.92 3.98
N GLY A 771 -16.90 42.24 3.86
CA GLY A 771 -17.53 43.16 4.81
C GLY A 771 -19.04 43.09 4.80
N TYR A 772 -19.66 42.90 3.63
CA TYR A 772 -21.09 42.60 3.51
C TYR A 772 -21.48 41.38 4.35
N CYS A 773 -20.71 40.29 4.26
CA CYS A 773 -20.96 39.08 5.03
C CYS A 773 -20.77 39.30 6.53
N ILE A 774 -19.73 40.03 6.94
CA ILE A 774 -19.44 40.34 8.35
C ILE A 774 -20.56 41.18 8.95
N GLU A 775 -20.97 42.26 8.29
CA GLU A 775 -22.00 43.18 8.80
C GLU A 775 -23.39 42.51 8.89
N ASN A 776 -23.62 41.46 8.12
CA ASN A 776 -24.84 40.66 8.15
C ASN A 776 -24.73 39.40 9.02
N ASP A 777 -23.61 39.19 9.72
CA ASP A 777 -23.30 37.97 10.50
C ASP A 777 -23.51 36.66 9.72
N ALA A 778 -23.16 36.66 8.43
CA ALA A 778 -23.36 35.50 7.57
C ALA A 778 -22.43 34.35 7.98
N ASP A 779 -22.98 33.13 8.09
CA ASP A 779 -22.19 31.92 8.25
C ASP A 779 -21.77 31.33 6.89
N CYS A 780 -22.60 31.55 5.87
CA CYS A 780 -22.29 31.30 4.48
C CYS A 780 -22.89 32.41 3.59
N ALA A 781 -22.23 32.76 2.49
CA ALA A 781 -22.82 33.64 1.50
C ALA A 781 -22.43 33.27 0.07
N ASN A 782 -23.26 33.65 -0.89
CA ASN A 782 -23.04 33.43 -2.31
C ASN A 782 -23.06 34.74 -3.09
N LYS A 783 -22.07 34.96 -3.94
CA LYS A 783 -22.08 36.07 -4.89
C LYS A 783 -22.72 35.60 -6.20
N VAL A 784 -23.60 36.41 -6.75
CA VAL A 784 -24.40 36.07 -7.94
C VAL A 784 -24.40 37.22 -8.96
N VAL A 785 -24.64 36.88 -10.22
CA VAL A 785 -25.04 37.87 -11.24
C VAL A 785 -26.51 37.65 -11.57
N TRP A 786 -27.22 38.70 -11.97
CA TRP A 786 -28.62 38.50 -12.38
C TRP A 786 -28.70 37.97 -13.81
N LYS A 787 -29.45 36.88 -14.04
CA LYS A 787 -29.73 36.35 -15.38
C LYS A 787 -30.37 37.44 -16.23
N HIS A 788 -29.88 37.59 -17.44
CA HIS A 788 -30.42 38.56 -18.40
C HIS A 788 -31.59 37.99 -19.21
N ARG A 789 -31.64 36.66 -19.34
CA ARG A 789 -32.66 35.94 -20.10
C ARG A 789 -33.00 34.60 -19.43
N PRO A 790 -34.26 34.13 -19.55
CA PRO A 790 -34.68 32.84 -18.99
C PRO A 790 -33.79 31.66 -19.38
N GLU A 791 -33.32 31.63 -20.64
CA GLU A 791 -32.67 30.46 -21.26
C GLU A 791 -31.17 30.33 -20.95
N GLU A 792 -30.60 31.24 -20.15
CA GLU A 792 -29.19 31.17 -19.78
C GLU A 792 -28.91 29.91 -18.93
N SER A 793 -27.98 29.06 -19.39
CA SER A 793 -27.65 27.75 -18.81
C SER A 793 -26.72 27.87 -17.59
N VAL A 794 -27.25 28.45 -16.52
CA VAL A 794 -26.58 28.66 -15.25
C VAL A 794 -27.49 28.19 -14.11
N GLY A 795 -26.90 27.54 -13.11
CA GLY A 795 -27.61 27.23 -11.87
C GLY A 795 -28.02 28.51 -11.15
N VAL A 796 -29.21 28.51 -10.57
CA VAL A 796 -29.77 29.67 -9.87
C VAL A 796 -29.91 29.38 -8.39
N PHE A 797 -29.59 30.37 -7.57
CA PHE A 797 -29.75 30.27 -6.13
C PHE A 797 -31.23 30.38 -5.78
N ALA A 798 -31.75 29.45 -4.99
CA ALA A 798 -33.17 29.32 -4.67
C ALA A 798 -33.38 28.62 -3.31
N LYS A 799 -34.64 28.40 -2.94
CA LYS A 799 -35.02 27.50 -1.84
C LYS A 799 -35.71 26.25 -2.39
N LYS A 800 -35.23 25.08 -2.02
CA LYS A 800 -35.84 23.77 -2.29
C LYS A 800 -36.35 23.20 -0.97
N ASN A 801 -37.66 23.02 -0.85
CA ASN A 801 -38.32 22.62 0.41
C ASN A 801 -37.93 23.52 1.62
N GLY A 802 -37.87 24.83 1.40
CA GLY A 802 -37.51 25.82 2.43
C GLY A 802 -36.02 25.90 2.79
N LYS A 803 -35.15 25.09 2.17
CA LYS A 803 -33.70 25.09 2.38
C LYS A 803 -32.97 25.72 1.20
N PHE A 804 -31.89 26.47 1.47
CA PHE A 804 -31.09 27.09 0.42
C PHE A 804 -30.39 26.04 -0.44
N CYS A 805 -30.40 26.25 -1.76
CA CYS A 805 -29.71 25.40 -2.71
C CYS A 805 -29.38 26.18 -3.98
N VAL A 806 -28.61 25.56 -4.87
CA VAL A 806 -28.53 25.96 -6.28
C VAL A 806 -29.36 24.96 -7.07
N VAL A 807 -30.29 25.46 -7.85
CA VAL A 807 -31.13 24.67 -8.76
C VAL A 807 -30.52 24.77 -10.15
N GLU A 808 -30.12 23.64 -10.72
CA GLU A 808 -29.60 23.61 -12.08
C GLU A 808 -30.70 23.93 -13.10
N TYR A 809 -30.32 24.53 -14.23
CA TYR A 809 -31.27 25.00 -15.23
C TYR A 809 -32.16 23.87 -15.81
N SER A 810 -31.70 22.62 -15.75
CA SER A 810 -32.45 21.43 -16.17
C SER A 810 -33.53 21.00 -15.17
N GLU A 811 -33.52 21.52 -13.95
CA GLU A 811 -34.51 21.22 -12.89
C GLU A 811 -35.69 22.21 -12.86
N LEU A 812 -35.60 23.34 -13.57
CA LEU A 812 -36.68 24.33 -13.63
C LEU A 812 -37.55 24.09 -14.87
N ASP A 813 -38.87 24.18 -14.69
CA ASP A 813 -39.79 24.23 -15.81
C ASP A 813 -39.74 25.59 -16.51
N LYS A 814 -40.33 25.65 -17.71
CA LYS A 814 -40.32 26.86 -18.54
C LYS A 814 -41.01 28.05 -17.85
N GLU A 815 -42.11 27.79 -17.15
CA GLU A 815 -42.89 28.82 -16.45
C GLU A 815 -42.06 29.46 -15.32
N SER A 816 -41.36 28.64 -14.54
CA SER A 816 -40.44 29.09 -13.49
C SER A 816 -39.26 29.88 -14.06
N CYS A 817 -38.72 29.46 -15.21
CA CYS A 817 -37.63 30.19 -15.87
C CYS A 817 -38.05 31.59 -16.37
N GLU A 818 -39.30 31.73 -16.80
CA GLU A 818 -39.88 32.97 -17.32
C GLU A 818 -40.54 33.84 -16.23
N LEU A 819 -40.59 33.36 -14.98
CA LEU A 819 -41.23 34.07 -13.87
C LEU A 819 -40.50 35.38 -13.56
N VAL A 820 -41.25 36.49 -13.54
CA VAL A 820 -40.76 37.84 -13.26
C VAL A 820 -41.35 38.34 -11.94
N ASP A 821 -40.49 38.90 -11.11
CA ASP A 821 -40.89 39.63 -9.92
C ASP A 821 -41.55 40.97 -10.31
N GLN A 822 -42.78 41.19 -9.86
CA GLN A 822 -43.60 42.34 -10.25
C GLN A 822 -43.09 43.67 -9.68
N ALA A 823 -42.34 43.64 -8.56
CA ALA A 823 -41.83 44.85 -7.91
C ALA A 823 -40.55 45.37 -8.58
N THR A 824 -39.68 44.45 -9.00
CA THR A 824 -38.37 44.75 -9.57
C THR A 824 -38.33 44.67 -11.09
N GLY A 825 -39.28 43.97 -11.71
CA GLY A 825 -39.28 43.68 -13.16
C GLY A 825 -38.18 42.70 -13.60
N LYS A 826 -37.47 42.08 -12.65
CA LYS A 826 -36.40 41.11 -12.92
C LYS A 826 -36.91 39.68 -12.82
N LEU A 827 -36.17 38.73 -13.39
CA LEU A 827 -36.48 37.30 -13.23
C LEU A 827 -36.44 36.91 -11.75
N ALA A 828 -37.50 36.25 -11.28
CA ALA A 828 -37.62 35.78 -9.89
C ALA A 828 -36.55 34.72 -9.58
N PHE A 829 -36.28 33.82 -10.53
CA PHE A 829 -35.16 32.88 -10.51
C PHE A 829 -33.94 33.46 -11.25
N GLY A 830 -33.55 34.68 -10.87
CA GLY A 830 -32.49 35.42 -11.57
C GLY A 830 -31.11 35.34 -10.93
N ALA A 831 -30.98 34.90 -9.68
CA ALA A 831 -29.71 34.87 -8.94
C ALA A 831 -28.75 33.78 -9.45
N ALA A 832 -28.06 34.02 -10.57
CA ALA A 832 -27.15 33.05 -11.18
C ALA A 832 -25.89 32.83 -10.36
N ASN A 833 -25.61 31.58 -10.01
CA ASN A 833 -24.41 31.20 -9.29
C ASN A 833 -23.17 31.37 -10.16
N ILE A 834 -22.20 32.17 -9.68
CA ILE A 834 -20.89 32.38 -10.33
C ILE A 834 -19.74 31.68 -9.61
N CYS A 835 -20.04 30.73 -8.71
CA CYS A 835 -19.07 29.95 -7.95
C CYS A 835 -18.10 30.87 -7.17
N ASN A 836 -18.65 31.82 -6.43
CA ASN A 836 -17.94 32.74 -5.53
C ASN A 836 -18.66 32.73 -4.19
N HIS A 837 -18.02 32.14 -3.18
CA HIS A 837 -18.65 31.77 -1.91
C HIS A 837 -17.85 32.30 -0.73
N PHE A 838 -18.57 32.73 0.30
CA PHE A 838 -18.01 33.06 1.60
C PHE A 838 -18.36 31.95 2.58
N TYR A 839 -17.38 31.54 3.37
CA TYR A 839 -17.59 30.64 4.51
C TYR A 839 -16.98 31.24 5.76
N ARG A 840 -17.78 31.31 6.84
CA ARG A 840 -17.24 31.49 8.18
C ARG A 840 -16.60 30.18 8.63
N LEU A 841 -15.48 30.26 9.35
CA LEU A 841 -14.66 29.09 9.66
C LEU A 841 -15.42 28.02 10.48
N ASP A 842 -16.31 28.42 11.39
CA ASP A 842 -17.15 27.50 12.17
C ASP A 842 -18.09 26.69 11.28
N PHE A 843 -18.77 27.34 10.33
CA PHE A 843 -19.62 26.67 9.36
C PHE A 843 -18.82 25.78 8.41
N LEU A 844 -17.66 26.24 7.92
CA LEU A 844 -16.76 25.41 7.11
C LEU A 844 -16.32 24.13 7.86
N LYS A 845 -15.97 24.25 9.14
CA LYS A 845 -15.64 23.09 9.99
C LYS A 845 -16.81 22.14 10.15
N PHE A 846 -18.03 22.66 10.33
CA PHE A 846 -19.23 21.83 10.36
C PHE A 846 -19.35 21.02 9.06
N CYS A 847 -19.25 21.68 7.89
CA CYS A 847 -19.31 21.02 6.58
C CYS A 847 -18.22 19.95 6.39
N CYS A 848 -16.98 20.22 6.83
CA CYS A 848 -15.87 19.26 6.77
C CYS A 848 -16.02 18.04 7.69
N ASN A 849 -16.96 18.08 8.64
CA ASN A 849 -17.21 17.00 9.61
C ASN A 849 -18.56 16.31 9.41
N LEU A 850 -19.27 16.58 8.31
CA LEU A 850 -20.45 15.80 7.92
C LEU A 850 -20.00 14.38 7.54
N GLU A 851 -20.38 13.39 8.34
CA GLU A 851 -20.09 11.97 8.07
C GLU A 851 -20.86 11.47 6.84
N ASP A 852 -22.08 11.97 6.65
CA ASP A 852 -22.90 11.78 5.45
C ASP A 852 -22.89 13.08 4.64
N PHE A 853 -21.81 13.31 3.90
CA PHE A 853 -21.84 14.31 2.84
C PHE A 853 -23.00 14.00 1.89
N ALA A 854 -23.65 15.04 1.35
CA ALA A 854 -24.81 14.94 0.47
C ALA A 854 -24.64 13.82 -0.58
N ASP A 855 -25.74 13.14 -0.91
CA ASP A 855 -25.75 12.10 -1.95
C ASP A 855 -25.02 12.61 -3.19
N TYR A 856 -24.03 11.86 -3.67
CA TYR A 856 -23.30 12.27 -4.87
C TYR A 856 -24.25 12.33 -6.06
N HIS A 857 -24.10 13.37 -6.86
CA HIS A 857 -24.79 13.54 -8.12
C HIS A 857 -24.29 12.52 -9.13
N VAL A 858 -25.23 11.87 -9.82
CA VAL A 858 -24.96 10.81 -10.80
C VAL A 858 -24.81 11.46 -12.19
N ALA A 859 -23.58 11.51 -12.69
CA ALA A 859 -23.30 12.08 -14.01
C ALA A 859 -22.94 10.99 -15.02
N LYS A 860 -23.80 10.76 -16.02
CA LYS A 860 -23.48 9.86 -17.14
C LYS A 860 -22.43 10.49 -18.05
N LYS A 861 -21.32 9.78 -18.29
CA LYS A 861 -20.16 10.26 -19.06
C LYS A 861 -19.64 9.20 -20.02
N LYS A 862 -18.84 9.66 -20.98
CA LYS A 862 -18.03 8.83 -21.86
C LYS A 862 -16.74 8.46 -21.12
N ILE A 863 -16.76 7.33 -20.43
CA ILE A 863 -15.67 6.87 -19.56
C ILE A 863 -14.87 5.81 -20.31
N PRO A 864 -13.56 6.05 -20.59
CA PRO A 864 -12.70 5.02 -21.18
C PRO A 864 -12.72 3.74 -20.36
N TYR A 865 -12.80 2.59 -21.04
CA TYR A 865 -12.85 1.29 -20.38
C TYR A 865 -12.11 0.23 -21.19
N VAL A 866 -11.64 -0.82 -20.54
CA VAL A 866 -11.05 -1.99 -21.21
C VAL A 866 -12.13 -2.97 -21.66
N ASN A 867 -12.08 -3.40 -22.93
CA ASN A 867 -13.00 -4.40 -23.48
C ASN A 867 -12.57 -5.84 -23.13
N GLU A 868 -13.32 -6.85 -23.57
CA GLU A 868 -13.03 -8.26 -23.24
C GLU A 868 -11.71 -8.77 -23.83
N GLU A 869 -11.29 -8.17 -24.95
CA GLU A 869 -10.03 -8.42 -25.63
C GLU A 869 -8.82 -7.79 -24.91
N GLY A 870 -9.05 -6.89 -23.94
CA GLY A 870 -8.00 -6.22 -23.18
C GLY A 870 -7.52 -4.90 -23.78
N GLU A 871 -8.29 -4.31 -24.71
CA GLU A 871 -8.01 -3.03 -25.37
C GLU A 871 -8.81 -1.89 -24.71
N THR A 872 -8.16 -0.75 -24.46
CA THR A 872 -8.84 0.45 -23.96
C THR A 872 -9.67 1.10 -25.06
N VAL A 873 -10.98 1.20 -24.83
CA VAL A 873 -11.96 1.82 -25.71
C VAL A 873 -12.31 3.21 -25.20
N VAL A 874 -12.18 4.22 -26.07
CA VAL A 874 -12.71 5.58 -25.81
C VAL A 874 -14.13 5.66 -26.39
N PRO A 875 -15.17 5.68 -25.56
CA PRO A 875 -16.54 5.53 -26.05
C PRO A 875 -17.07 6.81 -26.72
N THR A 876 -17.91 6.64 -27.74
CA THR A 876 -18.56 7.75 -28.46
C THR A 876 -19.88 8.18 -27.82
N THR A 877 -20.46 7.34 -26.96
CA THR A 877 -21.68 7.54 -26.18
C THR A 877 -21.38 7.38 -24.68
N ASN A 878 -22.31 7.77 -23.81
CA ASN A 878 -22.11 7.60 -22.36
C ASN A 878 -22.01 6.10 -22.03
N SER A 879 -20.94 5.70 -21.36
CA SER A 879 -20.59 4.30 -21.04
C SER A 879 -20.61 4.01 -19.54
N GLY A 880 -20.65 5.04 -18.71
CA GLY A 880 -20.62 4.87 -17.26
C GLY A 880 -21.05 6.12 -16.50
N VAL A 881 -21.02 5.98 -15.19
CA VAL A 881 -21.42 6.92 -14.16
C VAL A 881 -20.17 7.45 -13.46
N LYS A 882 -20.11 8.77 -13.36
CA LYS A 882 -19.24 9.49 -12.45
C LYS A 882 -20.08 10.00 -11.28
N LEU A 883 -19.59 9.80 -10.06
CA LEU A 883 -20.16 10.40 -8.85
C LEU A 883 -19.44 11.71 -8.57
N GLU A 884 -20.19 12.81 -8.44
CA GLU A 884 -19.64 14.13 -8.12
C GLU A 884 -20.43 14.80 -6.98
N THR A 885 -19.75 15.56 -6.14
CA THR A 885 -20.40 16.49 -5.20
C THR A 885 -20.26 17.92 -5.67
N PHE A 886 -21.24 18.77 -5.35
CA PHE A 886 -21.14 20.19 -5.61
C PHE A 886 -20.82 20.99 -4.35
N ILE A 887 -19.97 21.99 -4.51
CA ILE A 887 -19.57 22.89 -3.42
C ILE A 887 -20.78 23.60 -2.78
N PHE A 888 -21.85 23.80 -3.52
CA PHE A 888 -23.04 24.47 -3.02
C PHE A 888 -24.06 23.54 -2.33
N ASP A 889 -23.81 22.22 -2.29
CA ASP A 889 -24.73 21.27 -1.65
C ASP A 889 -24.86 21.50 -0.14
N VAL A 890 -23.90 22.22 0.48
CA VAL A 890 -23.91 22.54 1.90
C VAL A 890 -24.79 23.73 2.27
N PHE A 891 -25.28 24.51 1.31
CA PHE A 891 -26.05 25.73 1.59
C PHE A 891 -27.33 25.48 2.39
N GLN A 892 -27.89 24.28 2.28
CA GLN A 892 -29.05 23.85 3.08
C GLN A 892 -28.80 23.83 4.59
N HIS A 893 -27.53 23.80 5.01
CA HIS A 893 -27.11 23.79 6.41
C HIS A 893 -26.79 25.19 6.96
N ALA A 894 -26.73 26.22 6.11
CA ALA A 894 -26.48 27.59 6.55
C ALA A 894 -27.66 28.10 7.39
N ASN A 895 -27.36 28.69 8.55
CA ASN A 895 -28.34 29.31 9.43
C ASN A 895 -28.63 30.75 9.02
N ASN A 896 -27.60 31.48 8.58
CA ASN A 896 -27.70 32.87 8.16
C ASN A 896 -27.04 33.06 6.79
N MET A 897 -27.68 32.48 5.78
CA MET A 897 -27.25 32.59 4.39
C MET A 897 -27.50 34.00 3.84
N LYS A 898 -26.52 34.54 3.11
CA LYS A 898 -26.65 35.83 2.41
C LYS A 898 -26.28 35.74 0.94
N VAL A 899 -26.86 36.60 0.12
CA VAL A 899 -26.63 36.62 -1.33
C VAL A 899 -26.38 38.05 -1.80
N LEU A 900 -25.23 38.28 -2.45
CA LEU A 900 -24.89 39.58 -3.01
C LEU A 900 -24.93 39.52 -4.54
N GLY A 901 -25.88 40.24 -5.14
CA GLY A 901 -25.96 40.45 -6.58
C GLY A 901 -25.01 41.53 -7.05
N VAL A 902 -24.14 41.20 -7.99
CA VAL A 902 -23.13 42.10 -8.58
C VAL A 902 -23.33 42.27 -10.08
N GLU A 903 -22.71 43.31 -10.64
CA GLU A 903 -22.75 43.58 -12.08
C GLU A 903 -21.82 42.62 -12.83
N ARG A 904 -22.33 42.02 -13.90
CA ARG A 904 -21.64 40.96 -14.65
C ARG A 904 -20.36 41.49 -15.29
N GLU A 905 -20.46 42.64 -15.92
CA GLU A 905 -19.37 43.31 -16.62
C GLU A 905 -18.21 43.68 -15.70
N ASP A 906 -18.41 43.65 -14.38
CA ASP A 906 -17.37 43.95 -13.41
C ASP A 906 -16.80 42.74 -12.67
N GLU A 907 -17.56 41.64 -12.56
CA GLU A 907 -17.16 40.53 -11.68
C GLU A 907 -17.29 39.14 -12.30
N PHE A 908 -17.80 39.00 -13.53
CA PHE A 908 -18.00 37.67 -14.13
C PHE A 908 -17.67 37.61 -15.63
N ALA A 909 -16.52 37.01 -15.93
CA ALA A 909 -16.04 36.70 -17.27
C ALA A 909 -15.38 35.30 -17.28
N PRO A 910 -16.16 34.22 -17.39
CA PRO A 910 -15.65 32.85 -17.31
C PRO A 910 -14.95 32.41 -18.61
N VAL A 911 -13.97 31.50 -18.47
CA VAL A 911 -13.23 30.88 -19.58
C VAL A 911 -13.52 29.37 -19.59
N LYS A 912 -14.52 28.97 -20.38
CA LYS A 912 -15.06 27.60 -20.45
C LYS A 912 -14.94 26.98 -21.83
N ASN A 913 -15.00 27.80 -22.88
CA ASN A 913 -15.03 27.37 -24.28
C ASN A 913 -13.72 27.75 -24.99
N ALA A 914 -13.42 27.06 -26.10
CA ALA A 914 -12.23 27.31 -26.90
C ALA A 914 -12.17 28.75 -27.47
N PRO A 915 -10.97 29.27 -27.79
CA PRO A 915 -10.83 30.50 -28.57
C PRO A 915 -11.71 30.50 -29.83
N GLY A 916 -12.33 31.64 -30.13
CA GLY A 916 -13.27 31.86 -31.22
C GLY A 916 -14.74 31.56 -30.89
N ALA A 917 -15.04 30.95 -29.74
CA ALA A 917 -16.43 30.76 -29.32
C ALA A 917 -17.11 32.09 -28.96
N ALA A 918 -18.41 32.19 -29.26
CA ALA A 918 -19.20 33.42 -29.10
C ALA A 918 -19.44 33.83 -27.64
N THR A 919 -19.32 32.90 -26.69
CA THR A 919 -19.52 33.13 -25.26
C THR A 919 -18.51 32.34 -24.43
N ASP A 920 -18.16 32.85 -23.25
CA ASP A 920 -17.31 32.22 -22.24
C ASP A 920 -15.98 31.67 -22.79
N SER A 921 -15.39 32.38 -23.75
CA SER A 921 -14.11 32.08 -24.39
C SER A 921 -13.01 33.03 -23.90
N PRO A 922 -11.71 32.68 -24.09
CA PRO A 922 -10.61 33.61 -23.82
C PRO A 922 -10.80 34.99 -24.47
N ASP A 923 -11.36 35.04 -25.69
CA ASP A 923 -11.61 36.28 -26.41
C ASP A 923 -12.67 37.16 -25.73
N THR A 924 -13.80 36.55 -25.33
CA THR A 924 -14.84 37.29 -24.60
C THR A 924 -14.37 37.74 -23.23
N ALA A 925 -13.57 36.92 -22.54
CA ALA A 925 -13.09 37.21 -21.20
C ALA A 925 -12.07 38.37 -21.20
N ARG A 926 -11.09 38.37 -22.11
CA ARG A 926 -10.13 39.47 -22.21
C ARG A 926 -10.80 40.77 -22.69
N HIS A 927 -11.82 40.69 -23.54
CA HIS A 927 -12.59 41.85 -23.96
C HIS A 927 -13.36 42.46 -22.78
N LEU A 928 -14.06 41.65 -21.98
CA LEU A 928 -14.79 42.13 -20.80
C LEU A 928 -13.87 42.78 -19.77
N LEU A 929 -12.72 42.16 -19.48
CA LEU A 929 -11.70 42.76 -18.62
C LEU A 929 -11.19 44.09 -19.19
N SER A 930 -10.99 44.14 -20.50
CA SER A 930 -10.53 45.36 -21.15
C SER A 930 -11.53 46.49 -21.07
N GLU A 931 -12.80 46.21 -21.31
CA GLU A 931 -13.87 47.20 -21.18
C GLU A 931 -14.04 47.67 -19.73
N GLN A 932 -13.84 46.80 -18.75
CA GLN A 932 -13.78 47.21 -17.33
C GLN A 932 -12.65 48.22 -17.10
N CYS A 933 -11.43 47.91 -17.56
CA CYS A 933 -10.28 48.80 -17.41
C CYS A 933 -10.53 50.17 -18.06
N LYS A 934 -11.14 50.20 -19.26
CA LYS A 934 -11.53 51.44 -19.94
C LYS A 934 -12.55 52.23 -19.11
N ARG A 935 -13.60 51.58 -18.59
CA ARG A 935 -14.59 52.23 -17.72
C ARG A 935 -13.95 52.85 -16.47
N TRP A 936 -13.00 52.15 -15.85
CA TRP A 936 -12.26 52.67 -14.69
C TRP A 936 -11.46 53.93 -15.03
N LEU A 937 -10.71 53.91 -16.13
CA LEU A 937 -9.91 55.06 -16.58
C LEU A 937 -10.78 56.25 -16.97
N LEU A 938 -11.90 56.02 -17.70
CA LEU A 938 -12.87 57.07 -18.02
C LEU A 938 -13.47 57.70 -16.76
N LYS A 939 -13.85 56.87 -15.77
CA LYS A 939 -14.37 57.33 -14.48
C LYS A 939 -13.33 58.16 -13.70
N ALA A 940 -12.05 57.83 -13.83
CA ALA A 940 -10.93 58.57 -13.26
C ALA A 940 -10.59 59.87 -14.03
N GLY A 941 -11.26 60.14 -15.16
CA GLY A 941 -11.12 61.35 -15.96
C GLY A 941 -10.19 61.22 -17.17
N ALA A 942 -9.87 60.00 -17.62
CA ALA A 942 -9.03 59.79 -18.80
C ALA A 942 -9.82 60.01 -20.10
N THR A 943 -9.10 60.28 -21.19
CA THR A 943 -9.62 60.18 -22.56
C THR A 943 -8.85 59.12 -23.35
N PHE A 944 -9.45 58.57 -24.40
CA PHE A 944 -8.81 57.61 -25.32
C PHE A 944 -8.63 58.26 -26.69
N ASP A 945 -7.59 57.86 -27.42
CA ASP A 945 -7.40 58.31 -28.81
C ASP A 945 -8.24 57.47 -29.76
N ASP A 946 -9.25 58.12 -30.38
CA ASP A 946 -10.15 57.52 -31.37
C ASP A 946 -9.44 56.95 -32.60
N ALA A 947 -8.19 57.34 -32.86
CA ALA A 947 -7.37 56.80 -33.96
C ALA A 947 -6.76 55.42 -33.66
N THR A 948 -6.85 54.94 -32.41
CA THR A 948 -6.28 53.65 -32.00
C THR A 948 -7.35 52.64 -31.61
N ASN A 949 -7.04 51.35 -31.79
CA ASN A 949 -7.93 50.25 -31.42
C ASN A 949 -7.12 49.13 -30.75
N GLY A 950 -7.73 48.41 -29.82
CA GLY A 950 -7.07 47.33 -29.10
C GLY A 950 -7.57 47.17 -27.67
N LEU A 951 -6.87 46.30 -26.93
CA LEU A 951 -7.15 46.03 -25.53
C LEU A 951 -6.45 47.05 -24.64
N CYS A 952 -7.17 47.56 -23.66
CA CYS A 952 -6.65 48.23 -22.47
C CYS A 952 -6.60 47.24 -21.31
N GLU A 953 -5.50 47.20 -20.57
CA GLU A 953 -5.35 46.44 -19.35
C GLU A 953 -4.76 47.33 -18.26
N VAL A 954 -5.38 47.32 -17.08
CA VAL A 954 -4.82 47.89 -15.85
C VAL A 954 -4.37 46.72 -14.98
N LEU A 955 -3.08 46.68 -14.65
CA LEU A 955 -2.53 45.58 -13.85
C LEU A 955 -3.15 45.56 -12.45
N PRO A 956 -3.51 44.40 -11.89
CA PRO A 956 -4.26 44.36 -10.62
C PRO A 956 -3.53 44.98 -9.42
N PHE A 957 -2.19 45.02 -9.42
CA PHE A 957 -1.44 45.71 -8.35
C PHE A 957 -1.54 47.24 -8.43
N VAL A 958 -1.86 47.80 -9.59
CA VAL A 958 -2.11 49.24 -9.76
C VAL A 958 -3.45 49.61 -9.16
N SER A 959 -4.49 48.86 -9.54
CA SER A 959 -5.88 49.12 -9.14
C SER A 959 -6.66 47.82 -9.06
N TYR A 960 -7.36 47.61 -7.95
CA TYR A 960 -8.17 46.42 -7.68
C TYR A 960 -9.58 46.53 -8.27
N ASN A 961 -10.21 47.71 -8.13
CA ASN A 961 -11.58 48.00 -8.51
C ASN A 961 -11.73 49.41 -9.11
N GLY A 962 -10.68 49.91 -9.77
CA GLY A 962 -10.64 51.22 -10.42
C GLY A 962 -10.20 52.38 -9.52
N GLU A 963 -9.83 52.13 -8.26
CA GLU A 963 -9.28 53.14 -7.35
C GLU A 963 -7.85 53.56 -7.73
N GLY A 964 -7.47 54.80 -7.42
CA GLY A 964 -6.09 55.29 -7.54
C GLY A 964 -5.63 55.61 -8.97
N LEU A 965 -6.55 55.70 -9.92
CA LEU A 965 -6.25 55.92 -11.35
C LEU A 965 -6.25 57.40 -11.75
N GLU A 966 -6.63 58.32 -10.87
CA GLU A 966 -6.83 59.75 -11.20
C GLU A 966 -5.56 60.41 -11.71
N GLN A 967 -4.39 60.05 -11.15
CA GLN A 967 -3.12 60.60 -11.61
C GLN A 967 -2.72 60.03 -12.97
N ILE A 968 -2.91 58.73 -13.20
CA ILE A 968 -2.64 58.06 -14.47
C ILE A 968 -3.53 58.65 -15.57
N ALA A 969 -4.83 58.79 -15.28
CA ALA A 969 -5.80 59.42 -16.15
C ALA A 969 -5.38 60.84 -16.57
N LYS A 970 -4.89 61.65 -15.62
CA LYS A 970 -4.37 62.99 -15.91
C LYS A 970 -3.11 63.00 -16.77
N THR A 971 -2.19 62.06 -16.56
CA THR A 971 -0.87 62.09 -17.22
C THR A 971 -0.81 61.37 -18.57
N MET A 972 -1.69 60.39 -18.80
CA MET A 972 -1.64 59.53 -19.99
C MET A 972 -2.74 59.81 -21.01
N SER A 973 -3.59 60.81 -20.78
CA SER A 973 -4.66 61.17 -21.72
C SER A 973 -4.13 62.02 -22.90
N PRO A 974 -4.55 61.73 -24.16
CA PRO A 974 -5.37 60.59 -24.57
C PRO A 974 -4.59 59.27 -24.60
N ILE A 975 -5.17 58.21 -24.05
CA ILE A 975 -4.57 56.87 -23.98
C ILE A 975 -4.64 56.20 -25.36
N GLN A 976 -3.49 55.72 -25.83
CA GLN A 976 -3.34 54.99 -27.10
C GLN A 976 -3.53 53.49 -26.87
N LEU A 977 -4.32 52.81 -27.73
CA LEU A 977 -4.56 51.36 -27.66
C LEU A 977 -3.69 50.56 -28.65
N PRO A 978 -3.28 49.32 -28.31
CA PRO A 978 -3.48 48.64 -27.03
C PRO A 978 -2.66 49.29 -25.90
N ALA A 979 -3.23 49.32 -24.69
CA ALA A 979 -2.63 49.94 -23.51
C ALA A 979 -2.40 48.91 -22.41
N LEU A 980 -1.22 48.93 -21.82
CA LEU A 980 -0.89 48.24 -20.58
C LEU A 980 -0.52 49.29 -19.53
N ILE A 981 -1.31 49.38 -18.47
CA ILE A 981 -1.15 50.36 -17.40
C ILE A 981 -0.61 49.65 -16.16
N GLY A 982 0.66 49.92 -15.82
CA GLY A 982 1.27 49.45 -14.57
C GLY A 982 2.73 49.01 -14.68
N GLU A 983 3.23 48.66 -15.86
CA GLU A 983 4.67 48.41 -15.99
C GLU A 983 5.44 49.73 -15.91
N GLN A 984 6.32 49.85 -14.91
CA GLN A 984 7.45 50.77 -15.07
C GLN A 984 8.28 50.28 -16.25
N ALA A 985 8.57 51.18 -17.19
CA ALA A 985 9.55 50.93 -18.23
C ALA A 985 10.89 50.56 -17.57
N ASN A 986 11.19 49.26 -17.45
CA ASN A 986 12.56 48.79 -17.30
C ASN A 986 13.24 48.91 -18.68
N SER A 987 13.46 50.16 -19.10
CA SER A 987 14.42 50.53 -20.12
C SER A 987 15.67 51.05 -19.41
N ALA A 988 16.63 50.16 -19.15
CA ALA A 988 18.08 50.41 -19.17
C ALA A 988 18.83 49.08 -19.02
#